data_AF-A0A8J6F631-F1
#
_entry.id   AF-A0A8J6F631-F1
#
_cell.length_a   1.000
_cell.length_b   1.000
_cell.length_c   1.000
_cell.angle_alpha   90.00
_cell.angle_beta   90.00
_cell.angle_gamma   90.00
#
_symmetry.space_group_name_H-M   'P 1'
#
loop_
_entity.id
_entity.type
_entity.pdbx_description
1 polymer ?
#
loop_
_entity_poly.entity_id
_entity_poly.type
_entity_poly.pdbx_seq_one_letter_code
_entity_poly.pdbx_strand_id
1 'polypeptide(L)'
;MADSSSDSDSHIRSRVNRRGPLRASHMHTRPQRVGDVSEKIHKLANTLQDTSRNLKQVDEMLGQYRDYNSDQTEAITTLKESLEQSIEQLRSQRLSRLSGVRSASMSSLCASDLDATTVKGTGNRRFQPTSPLKDYSDPGVNRRRRSRSASVRFVDETGDPLQVHSLHQSMRDLSSDQLRLSDDLSRELAHRNRIEGETKKVLQGLTARLDQTQQQETVSDRVERRLQHLEQEMRAERQQAGRRQDHLDYVSAQLQEELKKRESKSDELETSLKDKLGRMASDKSQLMEELERYRRRLDQTEGSREVLLCQVEDLRSQLLKLEEDRGHLQQKVSKSQHENIAEQQMIRSAVERSEREKQELERQIIELRTQLNRSAILSEIDDLKRSLDQKDREKGQLAERLEALNIDMEKRERQQLTMLQQVKDIQSRYEMCEKERRQFECQNSELGQQLEEVSQDAERCLTELRQTEALRLEAEKKKEDLKTKAQEAVKHWKLKCKKLERELQKKESVGLSSDLCTQAIKEKDELKCQLQATVQQVESLHKELAEMLSRRAQQEEELHLRQVRLTELQDQQLELEKEVHESQELVRRLQGELQRQVQLQQQLQEEQERLQEELQSAGRAQERSNEKILQSQESVRDLSAERAELSSRLAQEEKAAKELRRNLCEAQKQAEFAREELSSAGRQLKMERDVHQRELTDLRSAAQTAKAKHERNIQEMLAHFRQEREELESHVRTLKGELIDSKSLVKSERQRLEKMKIECDKLSEEVLCGKEESAALRRKYQLTAKDVEEKDQQLKKLEDVSQSLKEKLNSLETEQETILSAIETEINSTCQMLSRNSMEKFKPVSSAAHLKDDPHYWLAEIKTKLHLLCEEIKEREEQERQLRNQHRQCREQLKEHKAKKEAEKQEQHLQISKLKQQLEEALGDKKELLDKTYRRDEEMWLLQDRVMDLERSTRMALDHLESVPEKLSLLDGMKDLNDSRLQREVMEERYAQYREIVGSLQQQLEDSKRRIQEYREEKLKADVQSARLSALSASLRGNNYFLSSSLHPDTNSPVKRGQSPTFEIMKDHTLGIARSEAAS
;
A
#
# COMPACT_ATOMS: atom_id res chain seq x y z
N MET A 1 -44.27 -33.35 -56.07
CA MET A 1 -43.67 -32.69 -57.25
C MET A 1 -42.17 -32.80 -57.06
N ALA A 2 -41.51 -33.57 -57.93
CA ALA A 2 -40.08 -33.65 -58.26
C ALA A 2 -38.96 -33.40 -57.21
N ASP A 3 -37.79 -34.06 -57.27
CA ASP A 3 -37.34 -35.34 -57.86
C ASP A 3 -35.87 -35.55 -57.44
N SER A 4 -35.36 -36.79 -57.50
CA SER A 4 -33.92 -37.09 -57.70
C SER A 4 -32.92 -36.67 -56.58
N SER A 5 -31.67 -37.16 -56.52
CA SER A 5 -31.01 -38.30 -57.18
C SER A 5 -29.93 -38.89 -56.25
N SER A 6 -29.83 -40.22 -56.24
CA SER A 6 -28.61 -41.04 -56.45
C SER A 6 -27.26 -40.31 -56.46
N ASP A 7 -26.25 -40.83 -55.75
CA ASP A 7 -25.47 -41.91 -56.36
C ASP A 7 -24.72 -42.85 -55.41
N SER A 8 -24.55 -44.09 -55.90
CA SER A 8 -23.82 -45.19 -55.26
C SER A 8 -22.34 -45.15 -55.68
N ASP A 9 -21.47 -45.86 -54.97
CA ASP A 9 -20.98 -47.12 -55.56
C ASP A 9 -20.54 -48.13 -54.49
N SER A 10 -20.46 -49.40 -54.87
CA SER A 10 -20.19 -50.53 -53.97
C SER A 10 -19.44 -51.65 -54.68
N HIS A 11 -18.22 -51.95 -54.23
CA HIS A 11 -17.48 -53.13 -54.68
C HIS A 11 -17.05 -53.98 -53.48
N ILE A 12 -17.72 -55.12 -53.31
CA ILE A 12 -17.44 -56.13 -52.29
C ILE A 12 -16.92 -57.40 -52.97
N ARG A 13 -15.68 -57.81 -52.67
CA ARG A 13 -15.18 -59.20 -52.54
C ARG A 13 -13.63 -59.20 -52.45
N SER A 14 -12.96 -60.07 -51.69
CA SER A 14 -13.39 -60.89 -50.53
C SER A 14 -12.21 -61.65 -49.91
N ARG A 15 -12.10 -61.62 -48.55
CA ARG A 15 -11.60 -62.72 -47.67
C ARG A 15 -10.10 -63.14 -47.82
N VAL A 16 -9.36 -63.60 -46.81
CA VAL A 16 -9.67 -63.91 -45.38
C VAL A 16 -8.39 -63.93 -44.50
N ASN A 17 -8.51 -63.67 -43.18
CA ASN A 17 -7.54 -63.90 -42.06
C ASN A 17 -6.14 -63.21 -42.17
N ARG A 18 -5.49 -62.72 -41.09
CA ARG A 18 -5.40 -63.15 -39.68
C ARG A 18 -5.05 -61.97 -38.73
N ARG A 19 -5.38 -62.13 -37.43
CA ARG A 19 -4.82 -61.46 -36.21
C ARG A 19 -4.88 -59.92 -36.12
N GLY A 20 -5.16 -59.40 -34.91
CA GLY A 20 -5.11 -57.96 -34.58
C GLY A 20 -3.68 -57.44 -34.33
N PRO A 21 -3.52 -56.19 -33.82
CA PRO A 21 -3.86 -55.95 -32.41
C PRO A 21 -4.37 -54.52 -32.04
N LEU A 22 -4.62 -54.33 -30.73
CA LEU A 22 -4.67 -53.08 -29.94
C LEU A 22 -5.82 -52.04 -30.12
N ARG A 23 -6.40 -51.68 -28.95
CA ARG A 23 -7.04 -50.42 -28.50
C ARG A 23 -7.77 -49.49 -29.50
N ALA A 24 -9.06 -49.26 -29.25
CA ALA A 24 -9.70 -47.95 -29.37
C ALA A 24 -10.89 -47.82 -28.38
N SER A 25 -11.26 -46.58 -28.04
CA SER A 25 -12.35 -46.26 -27.09
C SER A 25 -13.75 -46.55 -27.65
N HIS A 26 -14.73 -46.71 -26.76
CA HIS A 26 -16.15 -46.63 -27.14
C HIS A 26 -16.87 -45.54 -26.33
N MET A 27 -17.04 -44.38 -26.96
CA MET A 27 -18.02 -43.37 -26.54
C MET A 27 -19.38 -43.74 -27.11
N HIS A 28 -20.40 -43.90 -26.27
CA HIS A 28 -21.80 -43.93 -26.68
C HIS A 28 -22.63 -43.05 -25.75
N THR A 29 -23.56 -42.29 -26.33
CA THR A 29 -24.19 -41.12 -25.68
C THR A 29 -25.61 -41.37 -25.20
N ARG A 30 -25.97 -40.64 -24.13
CA ARG A 30 -27.32 -40.35 -23.59
C ARG A 30 -28.35 -39.95 -24.69
N PRO A 31 -29.68 -40.02 -24.47
CA PRO A 31 -30.43 -39.34 -23.38
C PRO A 31 -31.05 -40.32 -22.35
N GLN A 32 -31.71 -39.91 -21.25
CA GLN A 32 -32.32 -38.62 -20.88
C GLN A 32 -32.11 -38.27 -19.37
N ARG A 33 -32.67 -37.13 -18.90
CA ARG A 33 -32.65 -36.63 -17.50
C ARG A 33 -33.77 -37.34 -16.67
N VAL A 34 -33.80 -37.40 -15.34
CA VAL A 34 -33.33 -36.45 -14.31
C VAL A 34 -32.61 -37.09 -13.09
N GLY A 35 -32.85 -38.36 -12.75
CA GLY A 35 -32.43 -38.94 -11.45
C GLY A 35 -30.92 -38.99 -11.14
N ASP A 36 -30.08 -38.90 -12.17
CA ASP A 36 -28.61 -38.94 -12.10
C ASP A 36 -27.96 -38.04 -11.03
N VAL A 37 -28.55 -36.89 -10.71
CA VAL A 37 -27.89 -35.86 -9.90
C VAL A 37 -27.75 -36.29 -8.43
N SER A 38 -28.82 -36.82 -7.83
CA SER A 38 -28.80 -37.24 -6.42
C SER A 38 -27.85 -38.42 -6.21
N GLU A 39 -27.82 -39.40 -7.12
CA GLU A 39 -26.85 -40.50 -7.06
C GLU A 39 -25.40 -40.01 -7.20
N LYS A 40 -25.14 -39.03 -8.07
CA LYS A 40 -23.80 -38.44 -8.23
C LYS A 40 -23.39 -37.64 -7.01
N ILE A 41 -24.32 -36.92 -6.37
CA ILE A 41 -24.07 -36.25 -5.08
C ILE A 41 -23.77 -37.28 -3.98
N HIS A 42 -24.48 -38.41 -3.89
CA HIS A 42 -24.19 -39.43 -2.88
C HIS A 42 -22.87 -40.17 -3.16
N LYS A 43 -22.54 -40.45 -4.43
CA LYS A 43 -21.25 -41.04 -4.81
C LYS A 43 -20.09 -40.06 -4.57
N LEU A 44 -20.29 -38.76 -4.80
CA LEU A 44 -19.34 -37.71 -4.41
C LEU A 44 -19.22 -37.55 -2.89
N ALA A 45 -20.32 -37.58 -2.14
CA ALA A 45 -20.30 -37.50 -0.68
C ALA A 45 -19.55 -38.69 -0.07
N ASN A 46 -19.78 -39.91 -0.57
CA ASN A 46 -19.05 -41.10 -0.14
C ASN A 46 -17.55 -41.00 -0.48
N THR A 47 -17.19 -40.61 -1.71
CA THR A 47 -15.77 -40.44 -2.07
C THR A 47 -15.09 -39.28 -1.35
N LEU A 48 -15.81 -38.22 -0.97
CA LEU A 48 -15.32 -37.15 -0.08
C LEU A 48 -15.18 -37.63 1.37
N GLN A 49 -16.07 -38.50 1.85
CA GLN A 49 -15.97 -39.10 3.18
C GLN A 49 -14.83 -40.14 3.26
N ASP A 50 -14.61 -40.93 2.22
CA ASP A 50 -13.52 -41.90 2.13
C ASP A 50 -12.17 -41.22 1.88
N THR A 51 -12.10 -40.15 1.08
CA THR A 51 -10.88 -39.32 1.04
C THR A 51 -10.64 -38.59 2.37
N SER A 52 -11.67 -38.17 3.10
CA SER A 52 -11.50 -37.64 4.46
C SER A 52 -11.00 -38.69 5.47
N ARG A 53 -11.40 -39.96 5.32
CA ARG A 53 -10.83 -41.10 6.09
C ARG A 53 -9.37 -41.33 5.72
N ASN A 54 -9.05 -41.40 4.42
CA ASN A 54 -7.69 -41.61 3.94
C ASN A 54 -6.76 -40.46 4.35
N LEU A 55 -7.23 -39.21 4.31
CA LEU A 55 -6.47 -38.05 4.79
C LEU A 55 -6.17 -38.17 6.30
N LYS A 56 -7.13 -38.58 7.13
CA LYS A 56 -6.88 -38.83 8.56
C LYS A 56 -5.88 -39.97 8.80
N GLN A 57 -5.97 -41.06 8.04
CA GLN A 57 -5.00 -42.14 8.12
C GLN A 57 -3.60 -41.72 7.64
N VAL A 58 -3.53 -40.82 6.66
CA VAL A 58 -2.27 -40.17 6.25
C VAL A 58 -1.77 -39.19 7.30
N ASP A 59 -2.62 -38.41 7.97
CA ASP A 59 -2.23 -37.56 9.10
C ASP A 59 -1.71 -38.39 10.28
N GLU A 60 -2.32 -39.55 10.57
CA GLU A 60 -1.84 -40.52 11.57
C GLU A 60 -0.48 -41.12 11.20
N MET A 61 -0.27 -41.53 9.94
CA MET A 61 1.05 -41.98 9.47
C MET A 61 2.08 -40.85 9.41
N LEU A 62 1.70 -39.62 9.07
CA LEU A 62 2.57 -38.45 9.12
C LEU A 62 2.89 -38.03 10.56
N GLY A 63 2.01 -38.34 11.53
CA GLY A 63 2.33 -38.38 12.95
C GLY A 63 3.47 -39.37 13.21
N GLN A 64 3.25 -40.65 12.90
CA GLN A 64 4.26 -41.70 13.08
C GLN A 64 5.60 -41.40 12.38
N TYR A 65 5.60 -40.76 11.21
CA TYR A 65 6.83 -40.33 10.54
C TYR A 65 7.49 -39.09 11.19
N ARG A 66 6.73 -38.18 11.80
CA ARG A 66 7.29 -37.09 12.62
C ARG A 66 7.86 -37.63 13.92
N ASP A 67 7.17 -38.56 14.57
CA ASP A 67 7.59 -39.20 15.80
C ASP A 67 8.86 -40.03 15.54
N TYR A 68 8.88 -40.88 14.50
CA TYR A 68 10.07 -41.63 14.10
C TYR A 68 11.22 -40.74 13.62
N ASN A 69 10.96 -39.58 13.02
CA ASN A 69 12.00 -38.60 12.69
C ASN A 69 12.49 -37.87 13.96
N SER A 70 11.61 -37.62 14.95
CA SER A 70 12.01 -37.13 16.27
C SER A 70 12.93 -38.15 16.94
N ASP A 71 12.51 -39.42 17.03
CA ASP A 71 13.30 -40.55 17.53
C ASP A 71 14.63 -40.69 16.77
N GLN A 72 14.67 -40.48 15.45
CA GLN A 72 15.91 -40.46 14.68
C GLN A 72 16.78 -39.24 14.99
N THR A 73 16.21 -38.05 15.20
CA THR A 73 17.00 -36.88 15.64
C THR A 73 17.48 -37.01 17.08
N GLU A 74 16.73 -37.67 17.96
CA GLU A 74 17.11 -38.01 19.33
C GLU A 74 18.18 -39.12 19.34
N ALA A 75 18.08 -40.11 18.45
CA ALA A 75 19.15 -41.08 18.20
C ALA A 75 20.40 -40.43 17.62
N ILE A 76 20.27 -39.44 16.73
CA ILE A 76 21.41 -38.71 16.14
C ILE A 76 22.03 -37.74 17.14
N THR A 77 21.25 -37.10 18.01
CA THR A 77 21.79 -36.23 19.08
C THR A 77 22.43 -37.06 20.19
N THR A 78 21.82 -38.13 20.67
CA THR A 78 22.46 -39.07 21.61
C THR A 78 23.68 -39.77 21.00
N LEU A 79 23.69 -40.08 19.70
CA LEU A 79 24.91 -40.54 19.02
C LEU A 79 25.97 -39.45 18.96
N LYS A 80 25.63 -38.20 18.62
CA LYS A 80 26.56 -37.06 18.66
C LYS A 80 27.11 -36.85 20.06
N GLU A 81 26.27 -36.84 21.08
CA GLU A 81 26.69 -36.74 22.49
C GLU A 81 27.57 -37.93 22.89
N SER A 82 27.25 -39.16 22.47
CA SER A 82 28.11 -40.32 22.73
C SER A 82 29.46 -40.24 22.00
N LEU A 83 29.50 -39.59 20.83
CA LEU A 83 30.69 -39.39 20.01
C LEU A 83 31.53 -38.22 20.53
N GLU A 84 30.90 -37.16 21.04
CA GLU A 84 31.54 -36.08 21.79
C GLU A 84 32.05 -36.56 23.14
N GLN A 85 31.29 -37.37 23.88
CA GLN A 85 31.75 -38.08 25.07
C GLN A 85 32.86 -39.08 24.73
N SER A 86 32.85 -39.73 23.57
CA SER A 86 33.94 -40.58 23.09
C SER A 86 35.19 -39.77 22.72
N ILE A 87 35.02 -38.60 22.09
CA ILE A 87 36.08 -37.63 21.83
C ILE A 87 36.65 -37.08 23.14
N GLU A 88 35.82 -36.82 24.15
CA GLU A 88 36.24 -36.32 25.45
C GLU A 88 36.81 -37.44 26.35
N GLN A 89 36.37 -38.68 26.17
CA GLN A 89 37.05 -39.88 26.69
C GLN A 89 38.38 -40.11 25.97
N LEU A 90 38.52 -39.79 24.69
CA LEU A 90 39.79 -39.85 23.96
C LEU A 90 40.72 -38.68 24.32
N ARG A 91 40.20 -37.48 24.58
CA ARG A 91 40.96 -36.32 25.10
C ARG A 91 41.41 -36.60 26.53
N SER A 92 40.52 -37.01 27.43
CA SER A 92 40.87 -37.41 28.80
C SER A 92 41.73 -38.67 28.85
N GLN A 93 41.62 -39.63 27.91
CA GLN A 93 42.62 -40.70 27.75
C GLN A 93 43.97 -40.16 27.27
N ARG A 94 44.01 -39.20 26.34
CA ARG A 94 45.28 -38.58 25.90
C ARG A 94 45.93 -37.80 27.05
N LEU A 95 45.15 -37.07 27.84
CA LEU A 95 45.60 -36.37 29.06
C LEU A 95 46.02 -37.36 30.17
N SER A 96 45.30 -38.47 30.34
CA SER A 96 45.65 -39.56 31.26
C SER A 96 46.98 -40.23 30.86
N ARG A 97 47.15 -40.55 29.57
CA ARG A 97 48.41 -41.06 28.99
C ARG A 97 49.57 -40.05 29.09
N LEU A 98 49.29 -38.76 29.26
CA LEU A 98 50.31 -37.72 29.56
C LEU A 98 50.66 -37.64 31.06
N SER A 99 49.92 -38.31 31.94
CA SER A 99 50.23 -38.45 33.38
C SER A 99 50.85 -39.82 33.74
N GLY A 100 50.55 -40.87 32.96
CA GLY A 100 50.89 -42.26 33.28
C GLY A 100 52.08 -42.83 32.52
N VAL A 101 53.30 -42.63 33.07
CA VAL A 101 54.56 -43.32 32.73
C VAL A 101 55.14 -43.06 31.31
N ARG A 102 56.44 -42.74 31.27
CA ARG A 102 57.21 -42.53 30.04
C ARG A 102 57.85 -43.83 29.55
N SER A 103 57.88 -44.00 28.23
CA SER A 103 58.98 -44.68 27.53
C SER A 103 59.26 -43.93 26.24
N ALA A 104 60.53 -43.65 25.96
CA ALA A 104 60.99 -42.83 24.84
C ALA A 104 61.84 -43.71 23.89
N SER A 105 62.10 -43.35 22.63
CA SER A 105 61.88 -42.09 21.91
C SER A 105 61.60 -42.36 20.43
N MET A 106 60.91 -41.44 19.74
CA MET A 106 61.29 -40.93 18.40
C MET A 106 60.46 -39.67 18.08
N SER A 107 61.00 -38.50 18.40
CA SER A 107 60.59 -37.24 17.75
C SER A 107 61.12 -37.26 16.30
N SER A 108 60.34 -36.97 15.26
CA SER A 108 59.72 -35.67 14.89
C SER A 108 60.79 -34.60 14.61
N LEU A 109 60.75 -33.84 13.50
CA LEU A 109 59.58 -33.27 12.81
C LEU A 109 59.73 -33.21 11.27
N CYS A 110 58.70 -32.65 10.62
CA CYS A 110 58.74 -32.08 9.28
C CYS A 110 59.77 -30.93 9.14
N ALA A 111 59.92 -30.41 7.93
CA ALA A 111 60.83 -29.29 7.62
C ALA A 111 60.29 -27.92 8.07
N SER A 112 61.20 -26.93 8.09
CA SER A 112 61.01 -25.51 8.44
C SER A 112 60.75 -25.26 9.94
N ASP A 113 61.38 -24.29 10.61
CA ASP A 113 62.07 -23.08 10.13
C ASP A 113 63.53 -22.93 10.61
N LEU A 114 64.29 -22.09 9.91
CA LEU A 114 65.60 -21.57 10.35
C LEU A 114 65.48 -20.07 10.60
N ASP A 115 65.50 -19.63 11.86
CA ASP A 115 66.00 -18.29 12.18
C ASP A 115 66.54 -18.17 13.62
N ALA A 116 67.31 -17.12 13.85
CA ALA A 116 67.73 -16.55 15.14
C ALA A 116 68.50 -17.41 16.19
N THR A 117 69.83 -17.29 16.10
CA THR A 117 70.74 -16.88 17.21
C THR A 117 71.41 -17.86 18.21
N THR A 118 72.68 -18.19 17.88
CA THR A 118 73.92 -17.81 18.62
C THR A 118 74.27 -18.37 20.03
N VAL A 119 75.58 -18.63 20.21
CA VAL A 119 76.44 -18.49 21.43
C VAL A 119 77.08 -19.80 21.99
N LYS A 120 78.40 -19.94 21.73
CA LYS A 120 79.45 -20.73 22.46
C LYS A 120 79.26 -22.27 22.56
N GLY A 121 80.30 -23.09 22.31
CA GLY A 121 81.66 -22.77 21.84
C GLY A 121 82.64 -23.97 21.89
N THR A 122 83.87 -23.74 21.41
CA THR A 122 85.09 -24.60 21.52
C THR A 122 85.00 -26.06 21.01
N GLY A 123 85.67 -26.47 19.93
CA GLY A 123 86.38 -25.73 18.87
C GLY A 123 87.63 -26.47 18.31
N ASN A 124 88.27 -25.87 17.29
CA ASN A 124 89.61 -26.19 16.72
C ASN A 124 89.78 -27.55 15.98
N ARG A 125 90.43 -27.65 14.81
CA ARG A 125 91.35 -26.73 14.09
C ARG A 125 91.28 -26.85 12.55
N ARG A 126 91.23 -25.68 11.89
CA ARG A 126 91.92 -25.23 10.66
C ARG A 126 91.86 -26.05 9.34
N PHE A 127 91.35 -25.37 8.31
CA PHE A 127 91.62 -25.60 6.88
C PHE A 127 93.07 -25.29 6.48
N GLN A 128 93.48 -25.79 5.31
CA GLN A 128 94.37 -25.08 4.37
C GLN A 128 93.69 -24.98 3.00
N PRO A 129 93.68 -23.82 2.33
CA PRO A 129 93.12 -23.65 0.98
C PRO A 129 94.18 -23.85 -0.11
N THR A 130 93.76 -24.34 -1.28
CA THR A 130 94.62 -24.48 -2.48
C THR A 130 94.01 -23.79 -3.69
N SER A 131 94.09 -22.47 -3.72
CA SER A 131 93.93 -21.67 -4.93
C SER A 131 95.00 -20.55 -4.95
N PRO A 132 95.90 -20.52 -5.95
CA PRO A 132 96.76 -19.38 -6.19
C PRO A 132 96.08 -18.44 -7.17
N LEU A 133 95.28 -17.49 -6.66
CA LEU A 133 95.00 -16.26 -7.39
C LEU A 133 96.21 -15.34 -7.24
N LYS A 134 96.89 -15.00 -8.34
CA LYS A 134 97.59 -13.73 -8.43
C LYS A 134 97.73 -13.24 -9.87
N ASP A 135 97.49 -11.96 -10.03
CA ASP A 135 97.21 -11.29 -11.29
C ASP A 135 98.49 -10.84 -12.00
N TYR A 136 98.45 -10.77 -13.34
CA TYR A 136 99.05 -9.66 -14.10
C TYR A 136 98.39 -9.52 -15.49
N SER A 137 97.57 -8.48 -15.62
CA SER A 137 97.48 -7.54 -16.74
C SER A 137 97.31 -8.00 -18.20
N ASP A 138 96.18 -7.58 -18.78
CA ASP A 138 96.06 -7.09 -20.19
C ASP A 138 97.11 -5.97 -20.45
N PRO A 139 97.58 -5.68 -21.70
CA PRO A 139 96.71 -5.54 -22.87
C PRO A 139 97.21 -6.13 -24.21
N GLY A 140 96.26 -6.52 -25.08
CA GLY A 140 96.13 -5.76 -26.33
C GLY A 140 96.05 -6.47 -27.70
N VAL A 141 94.99 -6.08 -28.46
CA VAL A 141 95.07 -5.62 -29.86
C VAL A 141 95.27 -6.68 -30.99
N ASN A 142 94.14 -7.12 -31.56
CA ASN A 142 93.86 -7.19 -33.02
C ASN A 142 94.75 -8.06 -33.96
N ARG A 143 94.23 -9.21 -34.44
CA ARG A 143 93.45 -9.30 -35.72
C ARG A 143 93.04 -10.71 -36.19
N ARG A 144 91.75 -10.81 -36.55
CA ARG A 144 91.14 -11.43 -37.77
C ARG A 144 91.66 -12.79 -38.35
N ARG A 145 90.65 -13.66 -38.59
CA ARG A 145 90.49 -14.69 -39.67
C ARG A 145 91.01 -16.13 -39.47
N ARG A 146 90.02 -17.00 -39.21
CA ARG A 146 89.72 -18.29 -39.90
C ARG A 146 90.86 -19.25 -40.29
N SER A 147 90.78 -20.43 -39.65
CA SER A 147 90.88 -21.76 -40.28
C SER A 147 92.25 -22.27 -40.75
N ARG A 148 92.75 -23.35 -40.12
CA ARG A 148 92.70 -24.70 -40.74
C ARG A 148 93.04 -25.85 -39.78
N SER A 149 92.61 -27.03 -40.23
CA SER A 149 92.84 -28.40 -39.73
C SER A 149 94.22 -28.69 -39.15
N ALA A 150 94.26 -29.55 -38.13
CA ALA A 150 95.43 -30.34 -37.82
C ALA A 150 95.74 -31.32 -38.96
N SER A 151 96.87 -31.13 -39.62
CA SER A 151 97.52 -32.15 -40.45
C SER A 151 98.94 -32.32 -39.93
N VAL A 152 99.34 -33.56 -39.62
CA VAL A 152 100.68 -33.84 -39.10
C VAL A 152 101.72 -33.47 -40.16
N ARG A 153 102.69 -32.65 -39.77
CA ARG A 153 103.98 -32.50 -40.45
C ARG A 153 105.07 -32.50 -39.39
N PHE A 154 106.02 -33.42 -39.54
CA PHE A 154 107.33 -33.25 -38.93
C PHE A 154 108.07 -32.14 -39.70
N VAL A 155 108.85 -31.34 -38.98
CA VAL A 155 109.80 -30.37 -39.54
C VAL A 155 111.08 -30.52 -38.73
N ASP A 156 112.20 -30.59 -39.42
CA ASP A 156 113.48 -30.98 -38.84
C ASP A 156 114.16 -29.88 -38.01
N GLU A 157 115.25 -30.29 -37.40
CA GLU A 157 116.15 -29.54 -36.52
C GLU A 157 116.48 -28.12 -37.02
N THR A 158 116.08 -27.08 -36.27
CA THR A 158 117.02 -26.08 -35.71
C THR A 158 116.34 -25.05 -34.78
N GLY A 159 116.74 -25.06 -33.50
CA GLY A 159 116.97 -23.82 -32.75
C GLY A 159 115.81 -23.05 -32.08
N ASP A 160 115.23 -23.60 -31.01
CA ASP A 160 114.95 -22.79 -29.81
C ASP A 160 115.07 -23.64 -28.50
N PRO A 161 116.13 -23.46 -27.68
CA PRO A 161 116.30 -24.20 -26.44
C PRO A 161 115.26 -23.86 -25.35
N LEU A 162 114.54 -22.74 -25.45
CA LEU A 162 113.47 -22.39 -24.51
C LEU A 162 112.21 -23.24 -24.76
N GLN A 163 111.87 -23.54 -26.02
CA GLN A 163 110.80 -24.49 -26.33
C GLN A 163 111.11 -25.90 -25.83
N VAL A 164 112.36 -26.35 -25.93
CA VAL A 164 112.81 -27.64 -25.38
C VAL A 164 112.67 -27.68 -23.86
N HIS A 165 112.97 -26.58 -23.15
CA HIS A 165 112.73 -26.50 -21.71
C HIS A 165 111.24 -26.50 -21.35
N SER A 166 110.40 -25.75 -22.07
CA SER A 166 108.95 -25.78 -21.88
C SER A 166 108.35 -27.17 -22.18
N LEU A 167 108.87 -27.88 -23.18
CA LEU A 167 108.46 -29.24 -23.51
C LEU A 167 108.92 -30.24 -22.45
N HIS A 168 110.18 -30.17 -21.99
CA HIS A 168 110.68 -31.03 -20.92
C HIS A 168 110.02 -30.76 -19.56
N GLN A 169 109.62 -29.51 -19.29
CA GLN A 169 108.87 -29.15 -18.10
C GLN A 169 107.44 -29.69 -18.18
N SER A 170 106.68 -29.40 -19.25
CA SER A 170 105.35 -29.98 -19.44
C SER A 170 105.35 -31.52 -19.49
N MET A 171 106.39 -32.15 -20.04
CA MET A 171 106.57 -33.61 -19.99
C MET A 171 106.81 -34.13 -18.56
N ARG A 172 107.58 -33.40 -17.72
CA ARG A 172 107.75 -33.74 -16.30
C ARG A 172 106.48 -33.52 -15.49
N ASP A 173 105.81 -32.39 -15.71
CA ASP A 173 104.58 -32.03 -15.00
C ASP A 173 103.50 -33.07 -15.34
N LEU A 174 103.29 -33.39 -16.62
CA LEU A 174 102.39 -34.45 -17.08
C LEU A 174 102.79 -35.84 -16.54
N SER A 175 104.09 -36.15 -16.44
CA SER A 175 104.55 -37.41 -15.82
C SER A 175 104.25 -37.44 -14.32
N SER A 176 104.35 -36.31 -13.63
CA SER A 176 104.04 -36.19 -12.21
C SER A 176 102.53 -36.27 -11.94
N ASP A 177 101.71 -35.69 -12.82
CA ASP A 177 100.25 -35.82 -12.79
C ASP A 177 99.82 -37.25 -13.13
N GLN A 178 100.47 -37.93 -14.09
CA GLN A 178 100.22 -39.35 -14.35
C GLN A 178 100.57 -40.23 -13.13
N LEU A 179 101.69 -39.96 -12.45
CA LEU A 179 102.07 -40.69 -11.24
C LEU A 179 101.06 -40.45 -10.10
N ARG A 180 100.67 -39.19 -9.90
CA ARG A 180 99.67 -38.79 -8.90
C ARG A 180 98.29 -39.38 -9.18
N LEU A 181 97.83 -39.37 -10.44
CA LEU A 181 96.58 -40.02 -10.86
C LEU A 181 96.65 -41.53 -10.65
N SER A 182 97.80 -42.17 -10.86
CA SER A 182 98.02 -43.58 -10.53
C SER A 182 97.90 -43.84 -9.02
N ASP A 183 98.49 -42.99 -8.17
CA ASP A 183 98.35 -43.09 -6.71
C ASP A 183 96.91 -42.83 -6.23
N ASP A 184 96.22 -41.85 -6.81
CA ASP A 184 94.82 -41.55 -6.49
C ASP A 184 93.89 -42.70 -6.93
N LEU A 185 94.07 -43.23 -8.14
CA LEU A 185 93.38 -44.45 -8.61
C LEU A 185 93.70 -45.67 -7.74
N SER A 186 94.89 -45.77 -7.17
CA SER A 186 95.32 -46.90 -6.32
C SER A 186 94.77 -46.80 -4.90
N ARG A 187 94.78 -45.59 -4.30
CA ARG A 187 94.06 -45.28 -3.06
C ARG A 187 92.59 -45.68 -3.19
N GLU A 188 91.98 -45.29 -4.30
CA GLU A 188 90.60 -45.61 -4.63
C GLU A 188 90.37 -47.11 -4.90
N LEU A 189 91.32 -47.79 -5.56
CA LEU A 189 91.44 -49.26 -5.60
C LEU A 189 91.17 -49.91 -4.24
N ALA A 190 91.97 -49.51 -3.25
CA ALA A 190 91.85 -50.03 -1.88
C ALA A 190 90.53 -49.62 -1.21
N HIS A 191 90.02 -48.43 -1.51
CA HIS A 191 88.79 -47.89 -0.95
C HIS A 191 87.54 -48.66 -1.46
N ARG A 192 87.48 -48.96 -2.76
CA ARG A 192 86.39 -49.76 -3.36
C ARG A 192 86.39 -51.22 -2.90
N ASN A 193 87.56 -51.82 -2.73
CA ASN A 193 87.68 -53.18 -2.22
C ASN A 193 87.24 -53.31 -0.75
N ARG A 194 87.45 -52.25 0.07
CA ARG A 194 86.85 -52.17 1.42
C ARG A 194 85.32 -52.07 1.33
N ILE A 195 84.80 -51.19 0.47
CA ILE A 195 83.36 -51.08 0.21
C ILE A 195 82.73 -52.43 -0.10
N GLU A 196 83.24 -53.15 -1.12
CA GLU A 196 82.63 -54.40 -1.54
C GLU A 196 82.76 -55.51 -0.49
N GLY A 197 83.84 -55.50 0.30
CA GLY A 197 84.02 -56.43 1.41
C GLY A 197 82.96 -56.24 2.52
N GLU A 198 82.51 -55.01 2.75
CA GLU A 198 81.58 -54.68 3.83
C GLU A 198 80.10 -54.84 3.40
N THR A 199 79.74 -54.56 2.14
CA THR A 199 78.42 -54.97 1.62
C THR A 199 78.28 -56.49 1.53
N LYS A 200 79.34 -57.22 1.15
CA LYS A 200 79.32 -58.70 1.16
C LYS A 200 79.09 -59.25 2.58
N LYS A 201 79.66 -58.62 3.62
CA LYS A 201 79.37 -58.94 5.04
C LYS A 201 77.92 -58.66 5.43
N VAL A 202 77.30 -57.56 4.98
CA VAL A 202 75.86 -57.31 5.22
C VAL A 202 75.00 -58.36 4.55
N LEU A 203 75.24 -58.66 3.27
CA LEU A 203 74.44 -59.63 2.55
C LEU A 203 74.52 -61.01 3.22
N GLN A 204 75.72 -61.44 3.61
CA GLN A 204 75.91 -62.67 4.42
C GLN A 204 75.21 -62.59 5.78
N GLY A 205 75.25 -61.45 6.46
CA GLY A 205 74.55 -61.21 7.73
C GLY A 205 73.02 -61.14 7.61
N LEU A 206 72.49 -60.85 6.42
CA LEU A 206 71.06 -60.92 6.11
C LEU A 206 70.65 -62.35 5.73
N THR A 207 71.44 -63.06 4.93
CA THR A 207 71.23 -64.48 4.61
C THR A 207 71.22 -65.33 5.88
N ALA A 208 72.22 -65.18 6.76
CA ALA A 208 72.29 -65.93 8.02
C ALA A 208 71.11 -65.66 8.96
N ARG A 209 70.51 -64.46 8.91
CA ARG A 209 69.27 -64.14 9.63
C ARG A 209 68.05 -64.79 8.99
N LEU A 210 67.99 -64.81 7.66
CA LEU A 210 66.92 -65.47 6.89
C LEU A 210 66.90 -66.98 7.20
N ASP A 211 68.06 -67.63 7.17
CA ASP A 211 68.24 -69.05 7.47
C ASP A 211 67.84 -69.37 8.92
N GLN A 212 68.21 -68.51 9.88
CA GLN A 212 67.76 -68.63 11.28
C GLN A 212 66.23 -68.50 11.41
N THR A 213 65.59 -67.56 10.70
CA THR A 213 64.13 -67.42 10.70
C THR A 213 63.37 -68.55 9.98
N GLN A 214 64.05 -69.47 9.30
CA GLN A 214 63.44 -70.67 8.70
C GLN A 214 63.63 -71.94 9.53
N GLN A 215 64.36 -71.90 10.65
CA GLN A 215 64.65 -73.08 11.48
C GLN A 215 64.07 -73.02 12.91
N GLN A 216 63.32 -71.98 13.26
CA GLN A 216 62.50 -71.92 14.49
C GLN A 216 61.09 -71.40 14.18
N GLU A 217 60.10 -71.98 14.87
CA GLU A 217 58.65 -71.89 14.62
C GLU A 217 58.16 -72.56 13.31
N THR A 218 57.60 -73.77 13.45
CA THR A 218 56.70 -74.35 12.46
C THR A 218 55.46 -73.46 12.28
N VAL A 219 55.01 -73.29 11.02
CA VAL A 219 53.94 -72.35 10.68
C VAL A 219 52.64 -72.64 11.44
N SER A 220 52.33 -73.93 11.66
CA SER A 220 51.18 -74.41 12.44
C SER A 220 51.12 -73.79 13.83
N ASP A 221 52.20 -73.88 14.61
CA ASP A 221 52.31 -73.41 16.00
C ASP A 221 52.03 -71.90 16.12
N ARG A 222 52.41 -71.13 15.08
CA ARG A 222 52.23 -69.68 15.01
C ARG A 222 50.79 -69.31 14.65
N VAL A 223 50.14 -70.09 13.77
CA VAL A 223 48.71 -69.96 13.47
C VAL A 223 47.87 -70.36 14.67
N GLU A 224 48.18 -71.47 15.33
CA GLU A 224 47.45 -71.96 16.50
C GLU A 224 47.50 -70.95 17.66
N ARG A 225 48.68 -70.42 18.00
CA ARG A 225 48.81 -69.36 19.01
C ARG A 225 48.03 -68.08 18.62
N ARG A 226 47.95 -67.72 17.34
CA ARG A 226 47.15 -66.56 16.91
C ARG A 226 45.65 -66.83 17.00
N LEU A 227 45.20 -68.04 16.67
CA LEU A 227 43.81 -68.46 16.85
C LEU A 227 43.42 -68.48 18.33
N GLN A 228 44.21 -69.11 19.20
CA GLN A 228 43.99 -69.12 20.65
C GLN A 228 43.92 -67.70 21.24
N HIS A 229 44.72 -66.75 20.74
CA HIS A 229 44.67 -65.35 21.18
C HIS A 229 43.39 -64.64 20.71
N LEU A 230 43.01 -64.76 19.44
CA LEU A 230 41.74 -64.24 18.91
C LEU A 230 40.52 -64.83 19.66
N GLU A 231 40.61 -66.10 20.06
CA GLU A 231 39.61 -66.78 20.88
C GLU A 231 39.54 -66.25 22.32
N GLN A 232 40.63 -65.70 22.86
CA GLN A 232 40.66 -65.02 24.16
C GLN A 232 40.15 -63.58 24.02
N GLU A 233 40.55 -62.86 22.97
CA GLU A 233 40.05 -61.52 22.62
C GLU A 233 38.52 -61.54 22.48
N MET A 234 37.95 -62.44 21.66
CA MET A 234 36.48 -62.57 21.53
C MET A 234 35.75 -62.95 22.83
N ARG A 235 36.37 -63.72 23.73
CA ARG A 235 35.76 -64.02 25.05
C ARG A 235 35.78 -62.80 25.96
N ALA A 236 36.84 -61.99 25.93
CA ALA A 236 36.92 -60.73 26.67
C ALA A 236 35.93 -59.67 26.12
N GLU A 237 35.80 -59.56 24.80
CA GLU A 237 34.82 -58.67 24.16
C GLU A 237 33.39 -59.06 24.51
N ARG A 238 33.04 -60.35 24.50
CA ARG A 238 31.71 -60.83 24.94
C ARG A 238 31.42 -60.48 26.40
N GLN A 239 32.42 -60.52 27.29
CA GLN A 239 32.27 -60.08 28.68
C GLN A 239 32.17 -58.55 28.82
N GLN A 240 32.82 -57.75 27.96
CA GLN A 240 32.59 -56.31 27.92
C GLN A 240 31.22 -55.95 27.32
N ALA A 241 30.76 -56.68 26.31
CA ALA A 241 29.43 -56.51 25.72
C ALA A 241 28.33 -56.81 26.74
N GLY A 242 28.45 -57.90 27.50
CA GLY A 242 27.55 -58.19 28.64
C GLY A 242 27.49 -57.04 29.63
N ARG A 243 28.65 -56.54 30.11
CA ARG A 243 28.71 -55.39 31.04
C ARG A 243 28.16 -54.07 30.45
N ARG A 244 28.16 -53.91 29.13
CA ARG A 244 27.50 -52.78 28.44
C ARG A 244 25.98 -52.99 28.41
N GLN A 245 25.52 -54.22 28.15
CA GLN A 245 24.11 -54.59 28.23
C GLN A 245 23.56 -54.36 29.65
N ASP A 246 24.22 -54.89 30.68
CA ASP A 246 23.85 -54.71 32.10
C ASP A 246 23.70 -53.22 32.47
N HIS A 247 24.56 -52.36 31.91
CA HIS A 247 24.52 -50.91 32.14
C HIS A 247 23.40 -50.22 31.36
N LEU A 248 23.15 -50.61 30.11
CA LEU A 248 22.03 -50.12 29.31
C LEU A 248 20.68 -50.54 29.89
N ASP A 249 20.56 -51.76 30.40
CA ASP A 249 19.35 -52.26 31.04
C ASP A 249 19.04 -51.48 32.34
N TYR A 250 20.07 -51.12 33.12
CA TYR A 250 19.94 -50.23 34.29
C TYR A 250 19.50 -48.81 33.90
N VAL A 251 20.11 -48.20 32.88
CA VAL A 251 19.75 -46.86 32.40
C VAL A 251 18.33 -46.87 31.79
N SER A 252 17.96 -47.93 31.07
CA SER A 252 16.62 -48.12 30.52
C SER A 252 15.55 -48.21 31.63
N ALA A 253 15.81 -48.98 32.69
CA ALA A 253 14.93 -49.04 33.86
C ALA A 253 14.77 -47.66 34.54
N GLN A 254 15.86 -46.89 34.66
CA GLN A 254 15.84 -45.54 35.23
C GLN A 254 15.04 -44.55 34.35
N LEU A 255 15.21 -44.60 33.03
CA LEU A 255 14.46 -43.77 32.08
C LEU A 255 12.95 -44.13 32.08
N GLN A 256 12.61 -45.42 32.12
CA GLN A 256 11.21 -45.85 32.24
C GLN A 256 10.55 -45.38 33.55
N GLU A 257 11.31 -45.24 34.64
CA GLU A 257 10.77 -44.72 35.90
C GLU A 257 10.54 -43.19 35.84
N GLU A 258 11.43 -42.43 35.21
CA GLU A 258 11.23 -40.99 35.00
C GLU A 258 10.15 -40.66 33.97
N LEU A 259 9.95 -41.50 32.95
CA LEU A 259 8.81 -41.39 32.02
C LEU A 259 7.49 -41.56 32.76
N LYS A 260 7.34 -42.59 33.60
CA LYS A 260 6.13 -42.78 34.44
C LYS A 260 5.87 -41.61 35.39
N LYS A 261 6.93 -40.96 35.89
CA LYS A 261 6.85 -39.71 36.70
C LYS A 261 6.56 -38.45 35.87
N ARG A 262 6.58 -38.51 34.53
CA ARG A 262 6.08 -37.47 33.62
C ARG A 262 4.63 -37.75 33.21
N GLU A 263 4.32 -39.00 32.87
CA GLU A 263 2.96 -39.48 32.54
C GLU A 263 1.98 -39.13 33.67
N SER A 264 2.29 -39.49 34.92
CA SER A 264 1.40 -39.19 36.06
C SER A 264 1.12 -37.69 36.25
N LYS A 265 2.08 -36.82 35.91
CA LYS A 265 1.91 -35.34 35.96
C LYS A 265 1.10 -34.83 34.78
N SER A 266 1.17 -35.50 33.63
CA SER A 266 0.28 -35.23 32.50
C SER A 266 -1.16 -35.60 32.85
N ASP A 267 -1.38 -36.75 33.50
CA ASP A 267 -2.71 -37.19 33.95
C ASP A 267 -3.31 -36.24 35.00
N GLU A 268 -2.51 -35.77 35.96
CA GLU A 268 -2.92 -34.74 36.94
C GLU A 268 -3.33 -33.41 36.27
N LEU A 269 -2.64 -33.01 35.19
CA LEU A 269 -2.98 -31.82 34.42
C LEU A 269 -4.22 -32.03 33.53
N GLU A 270 -4.35 -33.18 32.88
CA GLU A 270 -5.49 -33.50 32.03
C GLU A 270 -6.78 -33.67 32.85
N THR A 271 -6.72 -34.31 34.02
CA THR A 271 -7.83 -34.35 34.98
C THR A 271 -8.19 -32.96 35.50
N SER A 272 -7.20 -32.12 35.85
CA SER A 272 -7.43 -30.72 36.21
C SER A 272 -8.12 -29.91 35.11
N LEU A 273 -7.81 -30.18 33.83
CA LEU A 273 -8.46 -29.56 32.67
C LEU A 273 -9.88 -30.11 32.43
N LYS A 274 -10.08 -31.44 32.55
CA LYS A 274 -11.41 -32.08 32.50
C LYS A 274 -12.35 -31.51 33.57
N ASP A 275 -11.87 -31.33 34.80
CA ASP A 275 -12.66 -30.73 35.88
C ASP A 275 -12.98 -29.24 35.67
N LYS A 276 -12.12 -28.50 34.96
CA LYS A 276 -12.39 -27.10 34.57
C LYS A 276 -13.42 -27.04 33.44
N LEU A 277 -13.29 -27.90 32.44
CA LEU A 277 -14.28 -28.05 31.36
C LEU A 277 -15.65 -28.50 31.88
N GLY A 278 -15.69 -29.45 32.82
CA GLY A 278 -16.91 -29.91 33.49
C GLY A 278 -17.62 -28.77 34.23
N ARG A 279 -16.86 -27.93 34.96
CA ARG A 279 -17.40 -26.71 35.60
C ARG A 279 -17.93 -25.70 34.60
N MET A 280 -17.16 -25.34 33.57
CA MET A 280 -17.66 -24.44 32.51
C MET A 280 -18.90 -24.99 31.79
N ALA A 281 -19.04 -26.32 31.67
CA ALA A 281 -20.23 -26.97 31.13
C ALA A 281 -21.43 -26.90 32.08
N SER A 282 -21.24 -27.10 33.40
CA SER A 282 -22.32 -26.93 34.38
C SER A 282 -22.77 -25.47 34.47
N ASP A 283 -21.85 -24.53 34.45
CA ASP A 283 -22.14 -23.10 34.55
C ASP A 283 -22.89 -22.63 33.30
N LYS A 284 -22.49 -23.12 32.11
CA LYS A 284 -23.24 -22.92 30.87
C LYS A 284 -24.65 -23.53 30.95
N SER A 285 -24.82 -24.70 31.55
CA SER A 285 -26.15 -25.31 31.73
C SER A 285 -27.04 -24.46 32.65
N GLN A 286 -26.49 -23.98 33.78
CA GLN A 286 -27.20 -23.10 34.70
C GLN A 286 -27.62 -21.79 34.03
N LEU A 287 -26.73 -21.16 33.25
CA LEU A 287 -27.05 -19.95 32.47
C LEU A 287 -28.11 -20.20 31.39
N MET A 288 -28.11 -21.36 30.74
CA MET A 288 -29.18 -21.72 29.79
C MET A 288 -30.52 -21.91 30.51
N GLU A 289 -30.55 -22.62 31.64
CA GLU A 289 -31.76 -22.75 32.46
C GLU A 289 -32.26 -21.39 32.97
N GLU A 290 -31.37 -20.50 33.39
CA GLU A 290 -31.75 -19.15 33.82
C GLU A 290 -32.34 -18.34 32.67
N LEU A 291 -31.74 -18.38 31.48
CA LEU A 291 -32.32 -17.75 30.28
C LEU A 291 -33.70 -18.33 29.93
N GLU A 292 -33.92 -19.64 30.11
CA GLU A 292 -35.28 -20.21 29.98
C GLU A 292 -36.24 -19.75 31.08
N ARG A 293 -35.78 -19.64 32.34
CA ARG A 293 -36.59 -19.10 33.46
C ARG A 293 -36.96 -17.64 33.19
N TYR A 294 -36.06 -16.83 32.62
CA TYR A 294 -36.34 -15.46 32.22
C TYR A 294 -37.30 -15.38 31.02
N ARG A 295 -37.15 -16.23 30.00
CA ARG A 295 -38.11 -16.34 28.88
C ARG A 295 -39.51 -16.70 29.37
N ARG A 296 -39.66 -17.79 30.13
CA ARG A 296 -40.94 -18.21 30.72
C ARG A 296 -41.61 -17.12 31.56
N ARG A 297 -40.82 -16.29 32.25
CA ARG A 297 -41.34 -15.12 32.99
C ARG A 297 -41.76 -13.97 32.06
N LEU A 298 -41.02 -13.72 30.98
CA LEU A 298 -41.42 -12.75 29.95
C LEU A 298 -42.74 -13.17 29.31
N ASP A 299 -42.84 -14.42 28.82
CA ASP A 299 -44.04 -15.01 28.22
C ASP A 299 -45.27 -14.83 29.15
N GLN A 300 -45.10 -15.10 30.46
CA GLN A 300 -46.13 -14.89 31.48
C GLN A 300 -46.53 -13.42 31.63
N THR A 301 -45.57 -12.48 31.62
CA THR A 301 -45.87 -11.04 31.70
C THR A 301 -46.48 -10.48 30.42
N GLU A 302 -46.13 -11.01 29.25
CA GLU A 302 -46.68 -10.60 27.96
C GLU A 302 -48.13 -11.09 27.83
N GLY A 303 -48.43 -12.36 28.13
CA GLY A 303 -49.81 -12.85 28.21
C GLY A 303 -50.64 -12.14 29.28
N SER A 304 -50.05 -11.77 30.42
CA SER A 304 -50.73 -10.96 31.44
C SER A 304 -51.04 -9.54 30.94
N ARG A 305 -50.13 -8.94 30.16
CA ARG A 305 -50.32 -7.63 29.53
C ARG A 305 -51.41 -7.70 28.46
N GLU A 306 -51.47 -8.76 27.67
CA GLU A 306 -52.50 -8.97 26.65
C GLU A 306 -53.90 -9.10 27.26
N VAL A 307 -54.04 -9.89 28.34
CA VAL A 307 -55.32 -9.97 29.08
C VAL A 307 -55.72 -8.60 29.65
N LEU A 308 -54.78 -7.81 30.17
CA LEU A 308 -55.05 -6.44 30.63
C LEU A 308 -55.40 -5.48 29.48
N LEU A 309 -54.82 -5.64 28.29
CA LEU A 309 -55.19 -4.85 27.11
C LEU A 309 -56.62 -5.17 26.66
N CYS A 310 -57.01 -6.45 26.60
CA CYS A 310 -58.40 -6.85 26.32
C CYS A 310 -59.37 -6.28 27.37
N GLN A 311 -59.03 -6.32 28.66
CA GLN A 311 -59.86 -5.69 29.71
C GLN A 311 -59.99 -4.17 29.54
N VAL A 312 -58.93 -3.48 29.10
CA VAL A 312 -58.98 -2.04 28.77
C VAL A 312 -59.84 -1.78 27.53
N GLU A 313 -59.82 -2.68 26.54
CA GLU A 313 -60.66 -2.58 25.34
C GLU A 313 -62.13 -2.87 25.65
N ASP A 314 -62.44 -3.83 26.53
CA ASP A 314 -63.78 -4.06 27.07
C ASP A 314 -64.29 -2.85 27.86
N LEU A 315 -63.46 -2.27 28.73
CA LEU A 315 -63.82 -1.06 29.50
C LEU A 315 -64.02 0.17 28.60
N ARG A 316 -63.20 0.35 27.56
CA ARG A 316 -63.44 1.36 26.50
C ARG A 316 -64.76 1.10 25.78
N SER A 317 -65.06 -0.14 25.43
CA SER A 317 -66.32 -0.53 24.77
C SER A 317 -67.55 -0.32 25.66
N GLN A 318 -67.39 -0.45 26.98
CA GLN A 318 -68.44 -0.14 27.96
C GLN A 318 -68.62 1.37 28.15
N LEU A 319 -67.52 2.13 28.24
CA LEU A 319 -67.56 3.59 28.30
C LEU A 319 -68.22 4.19 27.06
N LEU A 320 -67.91 3.71 25.86
CA LEU A 320 -68.54 4.16 24.61
C LEU A 320 -70.07 4.01 24.67
N LYS A 321 -70.55 2.84 25.10
CA LYS A 321 -71.99 2.57 25.26
C LYS A 321 -72.63 3.46 26.34
N LEU A 322 -71.95 3.72 27.45
CA LEU A 322 -72.42 4.65 28.48
C LEU A 322 -72.44 6.11 28.00
N GLU A 323 -71.55 6.49 27.08
CA GLU A 323 -71.58 7.80 26.42
C GLU A 323 -72.70 7.91 25.38
N GLU A 324 -72.96 6.85 24.62
CA GLU A 324 -74.11 6.72 23.72
C GLU A 324 -75.44 6.80 24.49
N ASP A 325 -75.61 6.03 25.57
CA ASP A 325 -76.77 6.07 26.46
C ASP A 325 -76.93 7.43 27.15
N ARG A 326 -75.83 8.06 27.59
CA ARG A 326 -75.84 9.45 28.09
C ARG A 326 -76.30 10.42 27.01
N GLY A 327 -75.85 10.24 25.77
CA GLY A 327 -76.32 10.99 24.61
C GLY A 327 -77.84 10.83 24.39
N HIS A 328 -78.35 9.61 24.45
CA HIS A 328 -79.78 9.31 24.32
C HIS A 328 -80.61 9.87 25.49
N LEU A 329 -80.08 9.91 26.71
CA LEU A 329 -80.71 10.56 27.86
C LEU A 329 -80.69 12.09 27.73
N GLN A 330 -79.57 12.68 27.31
CA GLN A 330 -79.44 14.12 27.05
C GLN A 330 -80.37 14.57 25.90
N GLN A 331 -80.56 13.73 24.88
CA GLN A 331 -81.51 13.93 23.78
C GLN A 331 -82.99 13.72 24.18
N LYS A 332 -83.26 13.07 25.32
CA LYS A 332 -84.59 13.03 25.96
C LYS A 332 -84.84 14.28 26.82
N VAL A 333 -83.87 14.70 27.63
CA VAL A 333 -83.97 15.94 28.43
C VAL A 333 -84.18 17.17 27.55
N SER A 334 -83.44 17.25 26.43
CA SER A 334 -83.55 18.35 25.44
C SER A 334 -84.90 18.46 24.73
N LYS A 335 -85.83 17.52 24.94
CA LYS A 335 -87.20 17.54 24.38
C LYS A 335 -88.28 18.03 25.37
N SER A 336 -87.90 18.37 26.59
CA SER A 336 -88.83 18.83 27.65
C SER A 336 -88.83 20.34 27.89
N GLN A 337 -88.11 21.12 27.07
CA GLN A 337 -87.99 22.57 27.23
C GLN A 337 -88.05 23.29 25.87
N HIS A 338 -88.96 24.28 25.78
CA HIS A 338 -89.16 25.34 24.76
C HIS A 338 -90.42 25.23 23.90
N GLU A 339 -91.49 25.87 24.37
CA GLU A 339 -92.50 26.51 23.52
C GLU A 339 -92.16 28.01 23.31
N ASN A 340 -92.93 28.70 22.48
CA ASN A 340 -92.89 30.17 22.27
C ASN A 340 -91.63 30.78 21.61
N ILE A 341 -91.29 30.35 20.38
CA ILE A 341 -90.44 31.15 19.47
C ILE A 341 -90.96 31.11 18.03
N ALA A 342 -92.06 31.81 17.72
CA ALA A 342 -92.57 31.92 16.35
C ALA A 342 -91.78 32.92 15.49
N GLU A 343 -91.44 34.10 16.03
CA GLU A 343 -90.88 35.20 15.23
C GLU A 343 -89.39 35.06 14.93
N GLN A 344 -88.58 34.49 15.85
CA GLN A 344 -87.16 34.26 15.55
C GLN A 344 -86.95 33.12 14.55
N GLN A 345 -87.94 32.24 14.28
CA GLN A 345 -87.80 31.16 13.28
C GLN A 345 -87.64 31.69 11.85
N MET A 346 -88.26 32.82 11.52
CA MET A 346 -88.09 33.45 10.19
C MET A 346 -86.66 33.99 10.02
N ILE A 347 -86.13 34.71 11.02
CA ILE A 347 -84.77 35.25 10.97
C ILE A 347 -83.72 34.14 11.05
N ARG A 348 -83.88 33.17 11.97
CA ARG A 348 -82.96 32.01 12.06
C ARG A 348 -82.96 31.21 10.77
N SER A 349 -84.13 30.84 10.22
CA SER A 349 -84.14 30.07 8.97
C SER A 349 -83.59 30.85 7.76
N ALA A 350 -83.63 32.19 7.76
CA ALA A 350 -82.96 32.99 6.73
C ALA A 350 -81.43 32.96 6.90
N VAL A 351 -80.93 33.20 8.11
CA VAL A 351 -79.49 33.12 8.45
C VAL A 351 -78.96 31.72 8.17
N GLU A 352 -79.62 30.68 8.68
CA GLU A 352 -79.23 29.28 8.46
C GLU A 352 -79.28 28.86 6.97
N ARG A 353 -80.06 29.53 6.10
CA ARG A 353 -79.98 29.29 4.63
C ARG A 353 -78.68 29.87 4.07
N SER A 354 -78.38 31.13 4.38
CA SER A 354 -77.12 31.76 3.96
C SER A 354 -75.87 31.11 4.58
N GLU A 355 -75.96 30.57 5.79
CA GLU A 355 -74.89 29.79 6.42
C GLU A 355 -74.72 28.42 5.76
N ARG A 356 -75.80 27.73 5.37
CA ARG A 356 -75.72 26.49 4.58
C ARG A 356 -75.11 26.74 3.20
N GLU A 357 -75.52 27.80 2.52
CA GLU A 357 -74.94 28.23 1.22
C GLU A 357 -73.45 28.57 1.37
N LYS A 358 -73.08 29.31 2.41
CA LYS A 358 -71.67 29.62 2.74
C LYS A 358 -70.86 28.36 3.07
N GLN A 359 -71.41 27.43 3.86
CA GLN A 359 -70.78 26.14 4.16
C GLN A 359 -70.61 25.28 2.91
N GLU A 360 -71.56 25.32 1.97
CA GLU A 360 -71.49 24.56 0.72
C GLU A 360 -70.45 25.17 -0.24
N LEU A 361 -70.35 26.49 -0.32
CA LEU A 361 -69.27 27.18 -1.03
C LEU A 361 -67.91 26.94 -0.37
N GLU A 362 -67.83 26.90 0.96
CA GLU A 362 -66.60 26.54 1.69
C GLU A 362 -66.20 25.08 1.44
N ARG A 363 -67.16 24.14 1.39
CA ARG A 363 -66.93 22.75 0.93
C ARG A 363 -66.40 22.72 -0.49
N GLN A 364 -67.04 23.40 -1.44
CA GLN A 364 -66.61 23.44 -2.84
C GLN A 364 -65.20 24.05 -2.99
N ILE A 365 -64.87 25.10 -2.22
CA ILE A 365 -63.52 25.68 -2.19
C ILE A 365 -62.49 24.71 -1.62
N ILE A 366 -62.83 23.98 -0.54
CA ILE A 366 -61.96 22.94 0.03
C ILE A 366 -61.78 21.79 -0.97
N GLU A 367 -62.87 21.33 -1.60
CA GLU A 367 -62.84 20.25 -2.56
C GLU A 367 -62.01 20.61 -3.80
N LEU A 368 -62.24 21.77 -4.42
CA LEU A 368 -61.43 22.28 -5.53
C LEU A 368 -59.95 22.44 -5.14
N ARG A 369 -59.64 22.88 -3.91
CA ARG A 369 -58.26 22.89 -3.39
C ARG A 369 -57.69 21.47 -3.28
N THR A 370 -58.45 20.48 -2.80
CA THR A 370 -57.97 19.09 -2.76
C THR A 370 -57.82 18.49 -4.16
N GLN A 371 -58.68 18.84 -5.12
CA GLN A 371 -58.57 18.41 -6.51
C GLN A 371 -57.34 19.03 -7.18
N LEU A 372 -57.08 20.32 -6.98
CA LEU A 372 -55.88 21.01 -7.49
C LEU A 372 -54.59 20.48 -6.84
N ASN A 373 -54.59 20.24 -5.52
CA ASN A 373 -53.44 19.64 -4.84
C ASN A 373 -53.21 18.21 -5.35
N ARG A 374 -54.27 17.43 -5.58
CA ARG A 374 -54.17 16.08 -6.17
C ARG A 374 -53.63 16.12 -7.60
N SER A 375 -54.06 17.05 -8.45
CA SER A 375 -53.54 17.15 -9.81
C SER A 375 -52.09 17.63 -9.85
N ALA A 376 -51.70 18.57 -8.99
CA ALA A 376 -50.31 18.99 -8.82
C ALA A 376 -49.40 17.82 -8.39
N ILE A 377 -49.77 17.11 -7.31
CA ILE A 377 -49.05 15.93 -6.81
C ILE A 377 -49.00 14.82 -7.87
N LEU A 378 -50.06 14.62 -8.66
CA LEU A 378 -50.05 13.65 -9.77
C LEU A 378 -49.09 14.07 -10.89
N SER A 379 -49.04 15.35 -11.28
CA SER A 379 -48.05 15.83 -12.25
C SER A 379 -46.61 15.70 -11.74
N GLU A 380 -46.35 16.03 -10.48
CA GLU A 380 -45.03 15.84 -9.85
C GLU A 380 -44.63 14.36 -9.84
N ILE A 381 -45.56 13.47 -9.49
CA ILE A 381 -45.35 12.01 -9.53
C ILE A 381 -45.07 11.52 -10.96
N ASP A 382 -45.77 12.02 -11.97
CA ASP A 382 -45.57 11.60 -13.36
C ASP A 382 -44.28 12.19 -13.99
N ASP A 383 -43.86 13.39 -13.57
CA ASP A 383 -42.55 13.95 -13.91
C ASP A 383 -41.42 13.14 -13.26
N LEU A 384 -41.59 12.78 -11.97
CA LEU A 384 -40.66 11.90 -11.26
C LEU A 384 -40.56 10.51 -11.91
N LYS A 385 -41.69 9.88 -12.30
CA LYS A 385 -41.68 8.62 -13.07
C LYS A 385 -40.89 8.76 -14.37
N ARG A 386 -41.14 9.82 -15.17
CA ARG A 386 -40.42 10.05 -16.42
C ARG A 386 -38.91 10.26 -16.19
N SER A 387 -38.52 10.89 -15.09
CA SER A 387 -37.10 11.02 -14.69
C SER A 387 -36.48 9.68 -14.25
N LEU A 388 -37.24 8.84 -13.54
CA LEU A 388 -36.82 7.51 -13.10
C LEU A 388 -36.65 6.58 -14.31
N ASP A 389 -37.63 6.52 -15.21
CA ASP A 389 -37.54 5.76 -16.45
C ASP A 389 -36.33 6.18 -17.29
N GLN A 390 -36.00 7.48 -17.33
CA GLN A 390 -34.80 7.95 -18.01
C GLN A 390 -33.52 7.43 -17.32
N LYS A 391 -33.45 7.54 -15.99
CA LYS A 391 -32.31 7.04 -15.21
C LYS A 391 -32.17 5.52 -15.28
N ASP A 392 -33.25 4.77 -15.42
CA ASP A 392 -33.21 3.31 -15.58
C ASP A 392 -32.80 2.90 -17.00
N ARG A 393 -33.14 3.68 -18.04
CA ARG A 393 -32.54 3.53 -19.38
C ARG A 393 -31.04 3.86 -19.39
N GLU A 394 -30.62 4.90 -18.68
CA GLU A 394 -29.20 5.24 -18.51
C GLU A 394 -28.44 4.12 -17.76
N LYS A 395 -29.00 3.57 -16.67
CA LYS A 395 -28.46 2.38 -15.98
C LYS A 395 -28.35 1.17 -16.91
N GLY A 396 -29.37 0.91 -17.74
CA GLY A 396 -29.35 -0.16 -18.73
C GLY A 396 -28.19 -0.03 -19.72
N GLN A 397 -28.01 1.15 -20.31
CA GLN A 397 -26.88 1.43 -21.21
C GLN A 397 -25.52 1.34 -20.52
N LEU A 398 -25.43 1.65 -19.23
CA LEU A 398 -24.21 1.46 -18.44
C LEU A 398 -23.96 -0.03 -18.12
N ALA A 399 -25.01 -0.81 -17.83
CA ALA A 399 -24.91 -2.26 -17.64
C ALA A 399 -24.44 -2.95 -18.92
N GLU A 400 -25.05 -2.65 -20.08
CA GLU A 400 -24.63 -3.15 -21.40
C GLU A 400 -23.14 -2.85 -21.69
N ARG A 401 -22.67 -1.65 -21.34
CA ARG A 401 -21.26 -1.27 -21.49
C ARG A 401 -20.33 -2.00 -20.52
N LEU A 402 -20.77 -2.23 -19.28
CA LEU A 402 -20.02 -3.00 -18.28
C LEU A 402 -19.95 -4.48 -18.67
N GLU A 403 -21.03 -5.07 -19.17
CA GLU A 403 -21.05 -6.45 -19.71
C GLU A 403 -20.13 -6.58 -20.92
N ALA A 404 -20.19 -5.63 -21.88
CA ALA A 404 -19.29 -5.62 -23.03
C ALA A 404 -17.81 -5.48 -22.62
N LEU A 405 -17.51 -4.60 -21.66
CA LEU A 405 -16.16 -4.45 -21.09
C LEU A 405 -15.71 -5.74 -20.40
N ASN A 406 -16.57 -6.36 -19.59
CA ASN A 406 -16.28 -7.61 -18.87
C ASN A 406 -16.00 -8.76 -19.84
N ILE A 407 -16.85 -8.95 -20.86
CA ILE A 407 -16.64 -9.93 -21.94
C ILE A 407 -15.29 -9.71 -22.64
N ASP A 408 -14.88 -8.45 -22.85
CA ASP A 408 -13.57 -8.12 -23.44
C ASP A 408 -12.39 -8.28 -22.47
N MET A 409 -12.60 -8.14 -21.15
CA MET A 409 -11.61 -8.49 -20.13
C MET A 409 -11.42 -10.00 -20.05
N GLU A 410 -12.49 -10.77 -19.95
CA GLU A 410 -12.44 -12.24 -19.98
C GLU A 410 -11.78 -12.77 -21.28
N LYS A 411 -11.96 -12.10 -22.44
CA LYS A 411 -11.24 -12.44 -23.68
C LYS A 411 -9.72 -12.24 -23.52
N ARG A 412 -9.29 -11.13 -22.90
CA ARG A 412 -7.87 -10.86 -22.63
C ARG A 412 -7.29 -11.85 -21.63
N GLU A 413 -8.03 -12.20 -20.58
CA GLU A 413 -7.65 -13.24 -19.61
C GLU A 413 -7.50 -14.61 -20.28
N ARG A 414 -8.47 -15.01 -21.13
CA ARG A 414 -8.38 -16.24 -21.93
C ARG A 414 -7.16 -16.23 -22.85
N GLN A 415 -6.81 -15.09 -23.45
CA GLN A 415 -5.59 -14.93 -24.26
C GLN A 415 -4.30 -14.99 -23.43
N GLN A 416 -4.29 -14.41 -22.23
CA GLN A 416 -3.16 -14.50 -21.30
C GLN A 416 -2.96 -15.95 -20.84
N LEU A 417 -4.04 -16.68 -20.53
CA LEU A 417 -3.99 -18.10 -20.17
C LEU A 417 -3.47 -18.98 -21.32
N THR A 418 -3.83 -18.72 -22.59
CA THR A 418 -3.25 -19.47 -23.72
C THR A 418 -1.79 -19.13 -23.96
N MET A 419 -1.36 -17.88 -23.78
CA MET A 419 0.07 -17.52 -23.82
C MET A 419 0.85 -18.18 -22.68
N LEU A 420 0.32 -18.20 -21.45
CA LEU A 420 0.92 -18.88 -20.31
C LEU A 420 1.02 -20.39 -20.52
N GLN A 421 0.02 -21.02 -21.16
CA GLN A 421 0.11 -22.42 -21.54
C GLN A 421 1.18 -22.66 -22.62
N GLN A 422 1.28 -21.80 -23.63
CA GLN A 422 2.34 -21.89 -24.65
C GLN A 422 3.74 -21.76 -24.03
N VAL A 423 3.93 -20.86 -23.06
CA VAL A 423 5.20 -20.72 -22.32
C VAL A 423 5.50 -21.99 -21.51
N LYS A 424 4.51 -22.58 -20.83
CA LYS A 424 4.68 -23.86 -20.11
C LYS A 424 5.01 -25.03 -21.05
N ASP A 425 4.37 -25.09 -22.22
CA ASP A 425 4.64 -26.10 -23.25
C ASP A 425 6.05 -25.94 -23.83
N ILE A 426 6.54 -24.71 -24.01
CA ILE A 426 7.92 -24.40 -24.44
C ILE A 426 8.92 -24.78 -23.34
N GLN A 427 8.65 -24.42 -22.08
CA GLN A 427 9.51 -24.77 -20.94
C GLN A 427 9.61 -26.30 -20.80
N SER A 428 8.49 -27.02 -20.85
CA SER A 428 8.46 -28.49 -20.80
C SER A 428 9.30 -29.12 -21.92
N ARG A 429 9.20 -28.61 -23.16
CA ARG A 429 10.06 -29.05 -24.27
C ARG A 429 11.53 -28.75 -24.02
N TYR A 430 11.87 -27.57 -23.49
CA TYR A 430 13.25 -27.22 -23.14
C TYR A 430 13.82 -28.13 -22.06
N GLU A 431 13.07 -28.40 -20.98
CA GLU A 431 13.46 -29.34 -19.93
C GLU A 431 13.67 -30.77 -20.45
N MET A 432 12.87 -31.21 -21.43
CA MET A 432 13.06 -32.51 -22.08
C MET A 432 14.32 -32.52 -22.95
N CYS A 433 14.51 -31.53 -23.83
CA CYS A 433 15.73 -31.41 -24.63
C CYS A 433 17.00 -31.27 -23.75
N GLU A 434 16.90 -30.67 -22.57
CA GLU A 434 18.03 -30.57 -21.64
C GLU A 434 18.31 -31.89 -20.90
N LYS A 435 17.29 -32.70 -20.61
CA LYS A 435 17.45 -34.08 -20.10
C LYS A 435 18.09 -34.97 -21.16
N GLU A 436 17.62 -34.90 -22.41
CA GLU A 436 18.21 -35.59 -23.56
C GLU A 436 19.68 -35.17 -23.77
N ARG A 437 19.99 -33.86 -23.72
CA ARG A 437 21.37 -33.35 -23.76
C ARG A 437 22.24 -33.95 -22.65
N ARG A 438 21.78 -33.94 -21.39
CA ARG A 438 22.51 -34.56 -20.27
C ARG A 438 22.73 -36.06 -20.48
N GLN A 439 21.76 -36.78 -21.01
CA GLN A 439 21.89 -38.22 -21.32
C GLN A 439 22.96 -38.46 -22.40
N PHE A 440 22.98 -37.67 -23.47
CA PHE A 440 24.04 -37.74 -24.48
C PHE A 440 25.41 -37.30 -23.93
N GLU A 441 25.48 -36.33 -23.02
CA GLU A 441 26.72 -35.93 -22.35
C GLU A 441 27.27 -37.06 -21.47
N CYS A 442 26.41 -37.77 -20.72
CA CYS A 442 26.80 -38.98 -19.97
C CYS A 442 27.31 -40.09 -20.90
N GLN A 443 26.55 -40.43 -21.95
CA GLN A 443 26.93 -41.46 -22.93
C GLN A 443 28.26 -41.15 -23.62
N ASN A 444 28.51 -39.87 -23.98
CA ASN A 444 29.81 -39.47 -24.53
C ASN A 444 30.95 -39.58 -23.51
N SER A 445 30.68 -39.34 -22.21
CA SER A 445 31.68 -39.53 -21.16
C SER A 445 31.99 -41.01 -20.90
N GLU A 446 30.99 -41.89 -20.94
CA GLU A 446 31.13 -43.35 -20.83
C GLU A 446 31.93 -43.92 -22.01
N LEU A 447 31.59 -43.52 -23.24
CA LEU A 447 32.34 -43.90 -24.44
C LEU A 447 33.76 -43.33 -24.45
N GLY A 448 33.96 -42.14 -23.86
CA GLY A 448 35.28 -41.55 -23.64
C GLY A 448 36.14 -42.38 -22.69
N GLN A 449 35.59 -42.79 -21.54
CA GLN A 449 36.26 -43.65 -20.57
C GLN A 449 36.61 -45.02 -21.18
N GLN A 450 35.67 -45.65 -21.88
CA GLN A 450 35.92 -46.93 -22.58
C GLN A 450 37.03 -46.80 -23.64
N LEU A 451 37.10 -45.68 -24.36
CA LEU A 451 38.18 -45.41 -25.32
C LEU A 451 39.53 -45.20 -24.63
N GLU A 452 39.57 -44.51 -23.49
CA GLU A 452 40.78 -44.35 -22.68
C GLU A 452 41.26 -45.68 -22.08
N GLU A 453 40.36 -46.53 -21.57
CA GLU A 453 40.67 -47.87 -21.06
C GLU A 453 41.25 -48.77 -22.15
N VAL A 454 40.58 -48.84 -23.32
CA VAL A 454 41.07 -49.61 -24.48
C VAL A 454 42.42 -49.05 -24.99
N SER A 455 42.63 -47.74 -24.94
CA SER A 455 43.93 -47.14 -25.29
C SER A 455 45.02 -47.52 -24.29
N GLN A 456 44.72 -47.53 -22.98
CA GLN A 456 45.67 -47.97 -21.96
C GLN A 456 46.01 -49.46 -22.11
N ASP A 457 45.04 -50.32 -22.39
CA ASP A 457 45.30 -51.75 -22.63
C ASP A 457 46.10 -51.99 -23.92
N ALA A 458 45.86 -51.21 -24.98
CA ALA A 458 46.70 -51.21 -26.17
C ALA A 458 48.14 -50.79 -25.86
N GLU A 459 48.35 -49.76 -25.02
CA GLU A 459 49.68 -49.35 -24.56
C GLU A 459 50.37 -50.43 -23.70
N ARG A 460 49.65 -51.07 -22.76
CA ARG A 460 50.14 -52.20 -21.96
C ARG A 460 50.64 -53.33 -22.88
N CYS A 461 49.79 -53.80 -23.80
CA CYS A 461 50.14 -54.79 -24.82
C CYS A 461 51.40 -54.39 -25.63
N LEU A 462 51.51 -53.12 -26.04
CA LEU A 462 52.68 -52.62 -26.77
C LEU A 462 53.95 -52.56 -25.91
N THR A 463 53.86 -52.39 -24.59
CA THR A 463 55.04 -52.50 -23.71
C THR A 463 55.46 -53.95 -23.49
N GLU A 464 54.53 -54.88 -23.33
CA GLU A 464 54.80 -56.32 -23.20
C GLU A 464 55.42 -56.90 -24.49
N LEU A 465 54.93 -56.46 -25.66
CA LEU A 465 55.52 -56.82 -26.95
C LEU A 465 56.99 -56.38 -27.03
N ARG A 466 57.30 -55.12 -26.68
CA ARG A 466 58.69 -54.61 -26.68
C ARG A 466 59.59 -55.35 -25.69
N GLN A 467 59.06 -55.75 -24.51
CA GLN A 467 59.81 -56.53 -23.53
C GLN A 467 60.09 -57.96 -24.04
N THR A 468 59.09 -58.62 -24.61
CA THR A 468 59.26 -59.98 -25.17
C THR A 468 60.17 -59.98 -26.41
N GLU A 469 60.12 -58.96 -27.26
CA GLU A 469 61.09 -58.75 -28.34
C GLU A 469 62.52 -58.56 -27.82
N ALA A 470 62.73 -57.76 -26.77
CA ALA A 470 64.05 -57.58 -26.17
C ALA A 470 64.62 -58.90 -25.60
N LEU A 471 63.78 -59.68 -24.90
CA LEU A 471 64.15 -61.01 -24.40
C LEU A 471 64.45 -61.99 -25.55
N ARG A 472 63.71 -61.91 -26.67
CA ARG A 472 63.99 -62.70 -27.89
C ARG A 472 65.35 -62.34 -28.48
N LEU A 473 65.68 -61.06 -28.60
CA LEU A 473 66.98 -60.58 -29.08
C LEU A 473 68.15 -60.98 -28.15
N GLU A 474 67.92 -61.06 -26.84
CA GLU A 474 68.90 -61.65 -25.92
C GLU A 474 69.07 -63.16 -26.11
N ALA A 475 67.98 -63.91 -26.31
CA ALA A 475 68.05 -65.34 -26.57
C ALA A 475 68.75 -65.65 -27.91
N GLU A 476 68.52 -64.84 -28.94
CA GLU A 476 69.23 -64.90 -30.23
C GLU A 476 70.75 -64.69 -30.06
N LYS A 477 71.18 -63.69 -29.28
CA LYS A 477 72.61 -63.47 -28.94
C LYS A 477 73.20 -64.67 -28.20
N LYS A 478 72.54 -65.12 -27.11
CA LYS A 478 72.97 -66.27 -26.29
C LYS A 478 73.09 -67.56 -27.12
N LYS A 479 72.22 -67.75 -28.13
CA LYS A 479 72.28 -68.87 -29.09
C LYS A 479 73.51 -68.81 -29.98
N GLU A 480 73.87 -67.64 -30.53
CA GLU A 480 75.07 -67.47 -31.34
C GLU A 480 76.36 -67.60 -30.50
N ASP A 481 76.36 -67.13 -29.23
CA ASP A 481 77.45 -67.35 -28.27
C ASP A 481 77.67 -68.83 -27.90
N LEU A 482 76.60 -69.64 -27.88
CA LEU A 482 76.72 -71.09 -27.66
C LEU A 482 77.22 -71.81 -28.93
N LYS A 483 76.78 -71.36 -30.10
CA LYS A 483 77.17 -71.88 -31.42
C LYS A 483 78.66 -71.68 -31.71
N THR A 484 79.25 -70.54 -31.35
CA THR A 484 80.70 -70.30 -31.45
C THR A 484 81.50 -71.23 -30.53
N LYS A 485 81.15 -71.28 -29.24
CA LYS A 485 81.77 -72.18 -28.24
C LYS A 485 81.70 -73.66 -28.65
N ALA A 486 80.58 -74.11 -29.21
CA ALA A 486 80.43 -75.48 -29.72
C ALA A 486 81.38 -75.79 -30.88
N GLN A 487 81.57 -74.84 -31.82
CA GLN A 487 82.52 -74.99 -32.92
C GLN A 487 83.98 -75.06 -32.44
N GLU A 488 84.33 -74.39 -31.34
CA GLU A 488 85.65 -74.45 -30.72
C GLU A 488 85.91 -75.80 -30.05
N ALA A 489 84.95 -76.30 -29.27
CA ALA A 489 85.04 -77.62 -28.63
C ALA A 489 85.24 -78.76 -29.66
N VAL A 490 84.54 -78.71 -30.80
CA VAL A 490 84.70 -79.70 -31.89
C VAL A 490 86.09 -79.65 -32.52
N LYS A 491 86.73 -78.48 -32.64
CA LYS A 491 88.11 -78.35 -33.12
C LYS A 491 89.09 -79.03 -32.14
N HIS A 492 88.91 -78.83 -30.84
CA HIS A 492 89.74 -79.42 -29.80
C HIS A 492 89.69 -80.97 -29.80
N TRP A 493 88.51 -81.57 -29.80
CA TRP A 493 88.38 -83.04 -29.74
C TRP A 493 88.97 -83.76 -30.95
N LYS A 494 88.86 -83.18 -32.16
CA LYS A 494 89.45 -83.74 -33.39
C LYS A 494 90.99 -83.87 -33.35
N LEU A 495 91.67 -83.14 -32.46
CA LEU A 495 93.12 -83.26 -32.26
C LEU A 495 93.50 -84.38 -31.28
N LYS A 496 92.57 -84.86 -30.44
CA LYS A 496 92.86 -85.83 -29.38
C LYS A 496 92.84 -87.28 -29.88
N CYS A 497 91.82 -87.67 -30.65
CA CYS A 497 91.67 -89.05 -31.14
C CYS A 497 92.88 -89.51 -31.97
N LYS A 498 93.40 -88.61 -32.83
CA LYS A 498 94.60 -88.80 -33.67
C LYS A 498 95.90 -89.13 -32.92
N LYS A 499 95.91 -89.20 -31.58
CA LYS A 499 97.07 -89.63 -30.77
C LYS A 499 97.06 -91.13 -30.47
N LEU A 500 95.92 -91.63 -29.98
CA LEU A 500 95.77 -92.98 -29.40
C LEU A 500 95.98 -94.12 -30.42
N GLU A 501 95.63 -93.89 -31.68
CA GLU A 501 95.71 -94.89 -32.77
C GLU A 501 97.14 -95.46 -32.98
N ARG A 502 98.19 -94.75 -32.54
CA ARG A 502 99.60 -95.19 -32.68
C ARG A 502 100.07 -96.20 -31.62
N GLU A 503 99.29 -96.44 -30.57
CA GLU A 503 99.78 -97.13 -29.38
C GLU A 503 99.55 -98.66 -29.42
N LEU A 504 98.59 -99.14 -30.22
CA LEU A 504 97.93 -100.45 -30.03
C LEU A 504 98.56 -101.66 -30.77
N GLN A 505 99.38 -101.46 -31.81
CA GLN A 505 99.67 -102.47 -32.85
C GLN A 505 100.79 -103.53 -32.52
N LYS A 506 100.76 -104.34 -31.43
CA LYS A 506 102.03 -104.88 -30.83
C LYS A 506 102.28 -106.32 -30.21
N LYS A 507 101.38 -107.28 -29.85
CA LYS A 507 101.79 -108.45 -28.95
C LYS A 507 100.97 -109.80 -28.97
N GLU A 508 101.37 -110.93 -29.59
CA GLU A 508 100.57 -112.22 -29.59
C GLU A 508 101.33 -113.61 -29.75
N SER A 509 100.67 -114.77 -29.42
CA SER A 509 100.96 -116.28 -29.60
C SER A 509 101.83 -117.08 -28.55
N VAL A 510 101.90 -118.43 -28.30
CA VAL A 510 101.40 -119.83 -28.75
C VAL A 510 101.16 -120.77 -27.47
N GLY A 511 101.08 -122.14 -27.29
CA GLY A 511 101.25 -123.50 -27.98
C GLY A 511 100.98 -124.77 -27.03
N LEU A 512 101.04 -126.08 -27.46
CA LEU A 512 100.46 -127.32 -26.76
C LEU A 512 101.03 -128.77 -27.07
N SER A 513 100.62 -129.86 -26.31
CA SER A 513 100.26 -131.31 -26.72
C SER A 513 100.95 -132.56 -26.05
N SER A 514 100.22 -133.66 -25.61
CA SER A 514 100.78 -135.05 -25.33
C SER A 514 99.86 -136.32 -25.04
N ASP A 515 98.52 -136.34 -25.05
CA ASP A 515 97.67 -137.21 -24.18
C ASP A 515 97.51 -138.77 -24.32
N LEU A 516 97.70 -139.38 -25.50
CA LEU A 516 96.78 -140.45 -25.96
C LEU A 516 96.75 -141.82 -25.23
N CYS A 517 97.83 -142.35 -24.64
CA CYS A 517 97.79 -143.72 -24.08
C CYS A 517 96.98 -143.88 -22.78
N THR A 518 96.44 -142.79 -22.22
CA THR A 518 95.53 -142.83 -21.06
C THR A 518 94.09 -143.22 -21.42
N GLN A 519 93.75 -143.25 -22.71
CA GLN A 519 92.39 -143.15 -23.24
C GLN A 519 91.50 -144.38 -22.98
N ALA A 520 91.96 -145.60 -23.20
CA ALA A 520 91.11 -146.80 -23.06
C ALA A 520 90.65 -147.13 -21.62
N ILE A 521 91.40 -146.69 -20.58
CA ILE A 521 90.93 -146.81 -19.19
C ILE A 521 90.00 -145.64 -18.84
N LYS A 522 90.27 -144.44 -19.37
CA LYS A 522 89.33 -143.32 -19.31
C LYS A 522 87.98 -143.75 -19.89
N GLU A 523 87.89 -144.29 -21.10
CA GLU A 523 86.62 -144.69 -21.77
C GLU A 523 85.61 -145.46 -20.87
N LYS A 524 86.07 -146.38 -20.02
CA LYS A 524 85.19 -147.15 -19.13
C LYS A 524 84.70 -146.35 -17.91
N ASP A 525 85.54 -145.46 -17.39
CA ASP A 525 85.17 -144.57 -16.29
C ASP A 525 84.45 -143.31 -16.81
N GLU A 526 84.74 -142.88 -18.04
CA GLU A 526 83.98 -141.91 -18.84
C GLU A 526 82.54 -142.37 -19.03
N LEU A 527 82.26 -143.63 -19.40
CA LEU A 527 80.88 -144.13 -19.50
C LEU A 527 80.12 -144.07 -18.16
N LYS A 528 80.81 -144.26 -17.02
CA LYS A 528 80.19 -144.07 -15.69
C LYS A 528 80.03 -142.60 -15.32
N CYS A 529 81.01 -141.77 -15.64
CA CYS A 529 80.93 -140.32 -15.48
C CYS A 529 79.86 -139.71 -16.39
N GLN A 530 79.61 -140.27 -17.58
CA GLN A 530 78.53 -139.88 -18.49
C GLN A 530 77.16 -140.20 -17.88
N LEU A 531 76.97 -141.38 -17.29
CA LEU A 531 75.72 -141.70 -16.58
C LEU A 531 75.52 -140.83 -15.33
N GLN A 532 76.58 -140.56 -14.56
CA GLN A 532 76.48 -139.65 -13.43
C GLN A 532 76.25 -138.19 -13.88
N ALA A 533 76.84 -137.77 -15.00
CA ALA A 533 76.62 -136.46 -15.59
C ALA A 533 75.21 -136.30 -16.15
N THR A 534 74.62 -137.32 -16.79
CA THR A 534 73.22 -137.24 -17.24
C THR A 534 72.24 -137.24 -16.08
N VAL A 535 72.51 -137.96 -14.99
CA VAL A 535 71.72 -137.84 -13.73
C VAL A 535 71.87 -136.44 -13.14
N GLN A 536 73.09 -135.91 -13.03
CA GLN A 536 73.33 -134.54 -12.53
C GLN A 536 72.71 -133.46 -13.42
N GLN A 537 72.67 -133.67 -14.74
CA GLN A 537 72.01 -132.81 -15.71
C GLN A 537 70.48 -132.90 -15.61
N VAL A 538 69.92 -134.08 -15.38
CA VAL A 538 68.48 -134.24 -15.08
C VAL A 538 68.14 -133.60 -13.73
N GLU A 539 69.01 -133.68 -12.72
CA GLU A 539 68.85 -132.94 -11.47
C GLU A 539 69.00 -131.44 -11.63
N SER A 540 69.88 -130.94 -12.50
CA SER A 540 70.00 -129.49 -12.79
C SER A 540 68.74 -129.01 -13.50
N LEU A 541 68.27 -129.72 -14.53
CA LEU A 541 67.03 -129.40 -15.25
C LEU A 541 65.80 -129.44 -14.33
N HIS A 542 65.73 -130.35 -13.35
CA HIS A 542 64.66 -130.33 -12.34
C HIS A 542 64.78 -129.12 -11.38
N LYS A 543 65.99 -128.71 -10.99
CA LYS A 543 66.22 -127.50 -10.18
C LYS A 543 65.88 -126.24 -10.96
N GLU A 544 66.32 -126.14 -12.22
CA GLU A 544 65.98 -125.06 -13.17
C GLU A 544 64.47 -124.98 -13.40
N LEU A 545 63.77 -126.12 -13.58
CA LEU A 545 62.32 -126.16 -13.70
C LEU A 545 61.61 -125.72 -12.40
N ALA A 546 62.09 -126.16 -11.23
CA ALA A 546 61.56 -125.72 -9.94
C ALA A 546 61.79 -124.22 -9.70
N GLU A 547 62.97 -123.70 -10.06
CA GLU A 547 63.26 -122.26 -10.04
C GLU A 547 62.32 -121.49 -10.99
N MET A 548 62.13 -121.97 -12.22
CA MET A 548 61.22 -121.33 -13.19
C MET A 548 59.76 -121.38 -12.75
N LEU A 549 59.32 -122.45 -12.09
CA LEU A 549 57.98 -122.52 -11.47
C LEU A 549 57.86 -121.56 -10.28
N SER A 550 58.89 -121.42 -9.43
CA SER A 550 58.88 -120.48 -8.32
C SER A 550 58.90 -119.01 -8.78
N ARG A 551 59.70 -118.68 -9.82
CA ARG A 551 59.70 -117.38 -10.48
C ARG A 551 58.35 -117.07 -11.12
N ARG A 552 57.71 -118.09 -11.72
CA ARG A 552 56.36 -117.95 -12.28
C ARG A 552 55.32 -117.69 -11.18
N ALA A 553 55.35 -118.43 -10.08
CA ALA A 553 54.44 -118.20 -8.94
C ALA A 553 54.61 -116.78 -8.37
N GLN A 554 55.85 -116.32 -8.20
CA GLN A 554 56.15 -114.94 -7.79
C GLN A 554 55.63 -113.90 -8.80
N GLN A 555 55.73 -114.16 -10.10
CA GLN A 555 55.16 -113.30 -11.15
C GLN A 555 53.63 -113.30 -11.14
N GLU A 556 52.98 -114.44 -10.88
CA GLU A 556 51.53 -114.56 -10.75
C GLU A 556 51.04 -113.84 -9.47
N GLU A 557 51.74 -113.96 -8.34
CA GLU A 557 51.50 -113.18 -7.11
C GLU A 557 51.70 -111.67 -7.34
N GLU A 558 52.78 -111.25 -8.01
CA GLU A 558 53.00 -109.85 -8.38
C GLU A 558 51.88 -109.32 -9.29
N LEU A 559 51.40 -110.11 -10.25
CA LEU A 559 50.28 -109.74 -11.11
C LEU A 559 48.98 -109.63 -10.32
N HIS A 560 48.71 -110.52 -9.37
CA HIS A 560 47.57 -110.39 -8.46
C HIS A 560 47.66 -109.14 -7.58
N LEU A 561 48.83 -108.83 -7.00
CA LEU A 561 49.04 -107.59 -6.22
C LEU A 561 48.90 -106.33 -7.08
N ARG A 562 49.35 -106.35 -8.34
CA ARG A 562 49.13 -105.26 -9.30
C ARG A 562 47.65 -105.14 -9.67
N GLN A 563 46.93 -106.25 -9.84
CA GLN A 563 45.51 -106.26 -10.18
C GLN A 563 44.64 -105.74 -9.01
N VAL A 564 44.95 -106.11 -7.77
CA VAL A 564 44.28 -105.58 -6.57
C VAL A 564 44.50 -104.07 -6.45
N ARG A 565 45.74 -103.59 -6.65
CA ARG A 565 46.03 -102.14 -6.70
C ARG A 565 45.31 -101.42 -7.84
N LEU A 566 45.12 -102.07 -8.99
CA LEU A 566 44.34 -101.50 -10.09
C LEU A 566 42.85 -101.40 -9.73
N THR A 567 42.26 -102.37 -9.03
CA THR A 567 40.88 -102.25 -8.54
C THR A 567 40.76 -101.21 -7.42
N GLU A 568 41.69 -101.16 -6.47
CA GLU A 568 41.72 -100.13 -5.42
C GLU A 568 41.79 -98.71 -6.01
N LEU A 569 42.62 -98.50 -7.06
CA LEU A 569 42.72 -97.23 -7.78
C LEU A 569 41.47 -96.92 -8.63
N GLN A 570 40.79 -97.93 -9.16
CA GLN A 570 39.52 -97.77 -9.88
C GLN A 570 38.38 -97.40 -8.95
N ASP A 571 38.30 -98.02 -7.77
CA ASP A 571 37.31 -97.68 -6.74
C ASP A 571 37.54 -96.26 -6.22
N GLN A 572 38.80 -95.88 -5.93
CA GLN A 572 39.18 -94.51 -5.57
C GLN A 572 38.86 -93.49 -6.69
N GLN A 573 39.06 -93.85 -7.96
CA GLN A 573 38.66 -92.99 -9.08
C GLN A 573 37.13 -92.82 -9.10
N LEU A 574 36.36 -93.88 -8.90
CA LEU A 574 34.89 -93.83 -8.85
C LEU A 574 34.34 -93.10 -7.62
N GLU A 575 35.09 -93.02 -6.52
CA GLU A 575 34.77 -92.18 -5.36
C GLU A 575 35.04 -90.70 -5.68
N LEU A 576 36.23 -90.38 -6.19
CA LEU A 576 36.58 -89.01 -6.62
C LEU A 576 35.66 -88.48 -7.73
N GLU A 577 35.22 -89.32 -8.68
CA GLU A 577 34.25 -88.94 -9.71
C GLU A 577 32.87 -88.60 -9.13
N LYS A 578 32.44 -89.27 -8.03
CA LYS A 578 31.21 -88.90 -7.30
C LYS A 578 31.39 -87.59 -6.54
N GLU A 579 32.49 -87.42 -5.81
CA GLU A 579 32.79 -86.16 -5.10
C GLU A 579 32.88 -84.96 -6.07
N VAL A 580 33.46 -85.16 -7.24
CA VAL A 580 33.47 -84.16 -8.33
C VAL A 580 32.05 -83.91 -8.87
N HIS A 581 31.19 -84.92 -8.98
CA HIS A 581 29.81 -84.72 -9.40
C HIS A 581 28.98 -83.97 -8.35
N GLU A 582 29.09 -84.36 -7.08
CA GLU A 582 28.39 -83.73 -5.96
C GLU A 582 28.85 -82.28 -5.73
N SER A 583 30.16 -82.00 -5.81
CA SER A 583 30.67 -80.64 -5.76
C SER A 583 30.20 -79.80 -6.96
N GLN A 584 30.09 -80.36 -8.16
CA GLN A 584 29.46 -79.67 -9.29
C GLN A 584 27.96 -79.40 -9.06
N GLU A 585 27.21 -80.31 -8.44
CA GLU A 585 25.82 -80.04 -8.05
C GLU A 585 25.72 -78.93 -7.01
N LEU A 586 26.58 -78.94 -5.98
CA LEU A 586 26.64 -77.88 -4.98
C LEU A 586 26.97 -76.53 -5.63
N VAL A 587 27.93 -76.48 -6.56
CA VAL A 587 28.23 -75.27 -7.34
C VAL A 587 27.03 -74.81 -8.18
N ARG A 588 26.28 -75.71 -8.84
CA ARG A 588 25.05 -75.34 -9.57
C ARG A 588 23.96 -74.81 -8.64
N ARG A 589 23.79 -75.40 -7.45
CA ARG A 589 22.83 -74.93 -6.43
C ARG A 589 23.20 -73.54 -5.93
N LEU A 590 24.46 -73.32 -5.55
CA LEU A 590 25.01 -72.03 -5.12
C LEU A 590 24.96 -70.96 -6.24
N GLN A 591 25.19 -71.33 -7.50
CA GLN A 591 24.99 -70.43 -8.66
C GLN A 591 23.52 -70.02 -8.80
N GLY A 592 22.58 -70.95 -8.63
CA GLY A 592 21.15 -70.66 -8.62
C GLY A 592 20.72 -69.82 -7.41
N GLU A 593 21.36 -69.96 -6.26
CA GLU A 593 21.14 -69.11 -5.08
C GLU A 593 21.71 -67.70 -5.29
N LEU A 594 22.91 -67.57 -5.85
CA LEU A 594 23.50 -66.28 -6.23
C LEU A 594 22.63 -65.56 -7.28
N GLN A 595 22.12 -66.26 -8.29
CA GLN A 595 21.20 -65.68 -9.28
C GLN A 595 19.91 -65.17 -8.64
N ARG A 596 19.34 -65.89 -7.65
CA ARG A 596 18.18 -65.42 -6.88
C ARG A 596 18.53 -64.23 -6.00
N GLN A 597 19.71 -64.20 -5.38
CA GLN A 597 20.17 -63.05 -4.60
C GLN A 597 20.36 -61.80 -5.47
N VAL A 598 20.92 -61.93 -6.68
CA VAL A 598 21.02 -60.82 -7.64
C VAL A 598 19.64 -60.34 -8.09
N GLN A 599 18.68 -61.24 -8.36
CA GLN A 599 17.30 -60.87 -8.70
C GLN A 599 16.59 -60.14 -7.56
N LEU A 600 16.76 -60.61 -6.30
CA LEU A 600 16.22 -59.93 -5.12
C LEU A 600 16.89 -58.57 -4.88
N GLN A 601 18.20 -58.46 -5.12
CA GLN A 601 18.93 -57.19 -5.03
C GLN A 601 18.44 -56.19 -6.09
N GLN A 602 18.21 -56.64 -7.33
CA GLN A 602 17.62 -55.82 -8.39
C GLN A 602 16.20 -55.36 -8.05
N GLN A 603 15.36 -56.25 -7.50
CA GLN A 603 14.01 -55.89 -7.04
C GLN A 603 14.06 -54.86 -5.89
N LEU A 604 14.94 -55.04 -4.91
CA LEU A 604 15.14 -54.07 -3.84
C LEU A 604 15.71 -52.74 -4.33
N GLN A 605 16.50 -52.72 -5.41
CA GLN A 605 16.97 -51.50 -6.05
C GLN A 605 15.82 -50.78 -6.79
N GLU A 606 15.01 -51.50 -7.58
CA GLU A 606 13.80 -50.94 -8.20
C GLU A 606 12.81 -50.39 -7.15
N GLU A 607 12.66 -51.06 -6.01
CA GLU A 607 11.82 -50.59 -4.90
C GLU A 607 12.42 -49.37 -4.19
N GLN A 608 13.75 -49.33 -3.98
CA GLN A 608 14.44 -48.15 -3.44
C GLN A 608 14.30 -46.94 -4.38
N GLU A 609 14.48 -47.11 -5.68
CA GLU A 609 14.31 -46.05 -6.68
C GLU A 609 12.86 -45.55 -6.70
N ARG A 610 11.86 -46.45 -6.73
CA ARG A 610 10.43 -46.07 -6.66
C ARG A 610 10.09 -45.32 -5.38
N LEU A 611 10.54 -45.81 -4.22
CA LEU A 611 10.33 -45.13 -2.94
C LEU A 611 11.04 -43.76 -2.89
N GLN A 612 12.19 -43.62 -3.55
CA GLN A 612 12.90 -42.34 -3.66
C GLN A 612 12.17 -41.37 -4.61
N GLU A 613 11.59 -41.84 -5.73
CA GLU A 613 10.72 -41.05 -6.60
C GLU A 613 9.43 -40.63 -5.88
N GLU A 614 8.78 -41.56 -5.17
CA GLU A 614 7.58 -41.28 -4.38
C GLU A 614 7.87 -40.25 -3.29
N LEU A 615 8.97 -40.39 -2.54
CA LEU A 615 9.40 -39.44 -1.51
C LEU A 615 9.73 -38.06 -2.11
N GLN A 616 10.40 -37.99 -3.26
CA GLN A 616 10.59 -36.73 -3.98
C GLN A 616 9.26 -36.12 -4.46
N SER A 617 8.30 -36.94 -4.89
CA SER A 617 6.99 -36.47 -5.33
C SER A 617 6.14 -35.95 -4.16
N ALA A 618 6.23 -36.61 -3.00
CA ALA A 618 5.60 -36.23 -1.75
C ALA A 618 6.22 -34.95 -1.19
N GLY A 619 7.55 -34.82 -1.23
CA GLY A 619 8.26 -33.57 -0.90
C GLY A 619 7.77 -32.39 -1.74
N ARG A 620 7.76 -32.55 -3.08
CA ARG A 620 7.21 -31.53 -4.01
C ARG A 620 5.72 -31.25 -3.81
N ALA A 621 4.94 -32.21 -3.33
CA ALA A 621 3.54 -32.00 -2.98
C ALA A 621 3.39 -31.25 -1.64
N GLN A 622 4.25 -31.54 -0.66
CA GLN A 622 4.30 -30.87 0.63
C GLN A 622 4.78 -29.42 0.50
N GLU A 623 5.84 -29.17 -0.29
CA GLU A 623 6.30 -27.82 -0.67
C GLU A 623 5.13 -26.99 -1.23
N ARG A 624 4.43 -27.49 -2.24
CA ARG A 624 3.22 -26.86 -2.83
C ARG A 624 2.04 -26.75 -1.87
N SER A 625 2.01 -27.51 -0.78
CA SER A 625 1.01 -27.37 0.28
C SER A 625 1.41 -26.26 1.25
N ASN A 626 2.71 -26.14 1.57
CA ASN A 626 3.27 -25.07 2.38
C ASN A 626 3.14 -23.72 1.65
N GLU A 627 3.45 -23.64 0.35
CA GLU A 627 3.21 -22.47 -0.51
C GLU A 627 1.77 -21.98 -0.41
N LYS A 628 0.79 -22.90 -0.51
CA LYS A 628 -0.65 -22.57 -0.39
C LYS A 628 -1.05 -22.17 1.02
N ILE A 629 -0.44 -22.78 2.05
CA ILE A 629 -0.65 -22.39 3.45
C ILE A 629 -0.14 -20.96 3.66
N LEU A 630 1.06 -20.62 3.19
CA LEU A 630 1.62 -19.27 3.24
C LEU A 630 0.74 -18.26 2.48
N GLN A 631 0.34 -18.56 1.24
CA GLN A 631 -0.62 -17.74 0.48
C GLN A 631 -1.97 -17.58 1.20
N SER A 632 -2.40 -18.59 1.98
CA SER A 632 -3.62 -18.49 2.77
C SER A 632 -3.46 -17.59 3.99
N GLN A 633 -2.36 -17.68 4.76
CA GLN A 633 -2.14 -16.75 5.88
C GLN A 633 -1.73 -15.34 5.41
N GLU A 634 -1.12 -15.17 4.23
CA GLU A 634 -1.00 -13.89 3.52
C GLU A 634 -2.38 -13.24 3.41
N SER A 635 -3.35 -13.94 2.81
CA SER A 635 -4.70 -13.43 2.64
C SER A 635 -5.43 -13.17 3.96
N VAL A 636 -5.21 -13.99 4.99
CA VAL A 636 -5.79 -13.78 6.32
C VAL A 636 -5.18 -12.56 7.01
N ARG A 637 -3.87 -12.30 6.82
CA ARG A 637 -3.17 -11.15 7.38
C ARG A 637 -3.57 -9.87 6.64
N ASP A 638 -3.65 -9.88 5.31
CA ASP A 638 -4.24 -8.80 4.50
C ASP A 638 -5.66 -8.45 4.99
N LEU A 639 -6.56 -9.44 5.04
CA LEU A 639 -7.94 -9.26 5.50
C LEU A 639 -8.02 -8.83 6.97
N SER A 640 -7.03 -9.17 7.80
CA SER A 640 -6.95 -8.70 9.19
C SER A 640 -6.52 -7.23 9.27
N ALA A 641 -5.65 -6.76 8.36
CA ALA A 641 -5.26 -5.37 8.21
C ALA A 641 -6.44 -4.55 7.67
N GLU A 642 -7.12 -5.00 6.61
CA GLU A 642 -8.35 -4.37 6.11
C GLU A 642 -9.45 -4.29 7.19
N ARG A 643 -9.60 -5.34 8.02
CA ARG A 643 -10.55 -5.31 9.14
C ARG A 643 -10.13 -4.30 10.22
N ALA A 644 -8.84 -4.15 10.48
CA ALA A 644 -8.32 -3.16 11.44
C ALA A 644 -8.48 -1.72 10.91
N GLU A 645 -8.16 -1.49 9.64
CA GLU A 645 -8.46 -0.29 8.85
C GLU A 645 -9.93 0.11 8.97
N LEU A 646 -10.84 -0.79 8.60
CA LEU A 646 -12.29 -0.55 8.65
C LEU A 646 -12.80 -0.30 10.09
N SER A 647 -12.23 -0.99 11.09
CA SER A 647 -12.54 -0.76 12.50
C SER A 647 -12.06 0.63 12.97
N SER A 648 -10.89 1.07 12.51
CA SER A 648 -10.34 2.41 12.78
C SER A 648 -11.18 3.50 12.14
N ARG A 649 -11.53 3.34 10.85
CA ARG A 649 -12.43 4.25 10.10
C ARG A 649 -13.81 4.32 10.77
N LEU A 650 -14.41 3.19 11.16
CA LEU A 650 -15.67 3.15 11.91
C LEU A 650 -15.57 3.88 13.25
N ALA A 651 -14.46 3.72 13.98
CA ALA A 651 -14.22 4.43 15.24
C ALA A 651 -13.94 5.94 15.06
N GLN A 652 -13.53 6.38 13.87
CA GLN A 652 -13.44 7.79 13.50
C GLN A 652 -14.81 8.36 13.12
N GLU A 653 -15.58 7.67 12.28
CA GLU A 653 -16.97 8.03 11.95
C GLU A 653 -17.87 8.07 13.19
N GLU A 654 -17.70 7.15 14.14
CA GLU A 654 -18.40 7.21 15.42
C GLU A 654 -18.05 8.46 16.24
N LYS A 655 -16.81 8.97 16.17
CA LYS A 655 -16.42 10.23 16.85
C LYS A 655 -17.01 11.43 16.14
N ALA A 656 -16.86 11.50 14.81
CA ALA A 656 -17.45 12.54 13.98
C ALA A 656 -18.98 12.61 14.17
N ALA A 657 -19.68 11.48 14.18
CA ALA A 657 -21.11 11.41 14.45
C ALA A 657 -21.47 11.85 15.88
N LYS A 658 -20.64 11.56 16.89
CA LYS A 658 -20.84 12.04 18.27
C LYS A 658 -20.58 13.56 18.38
N GLU A 659 -19.66 14.10 17.61
CA GLU A 659 -19.38 15.54 17.52
C GLU A 659 -20.47 16.29 16.76
N LEU A 660 -20.90 15.81 15.59
CA LEU A 660 -22.06 16.35 14.87
C LEU A 660 -23.34 16.35 15.72
N ARG A 661 -23.56 15.30 16.54
CA ARG A 661 -24.68 15.28 17.51
C ARG A 661 -24.55 16.33 18.63
N ARG A 662 -23.34 16.65 19.09
CA ARG A 662 -23.10 17.77 20.03
C ARG A 662 -23.37 19.11 19.36
N ASN A 663 -22.79 19.33 18.19
CA ASN A 663 -22.96 20.55 17.40
C ASN A 663 -24.44 20.81 17.07
N LEU A 664 -25.20 19.77 16.72
CA LEU A 664 -26.66 19.85 16.52
C LEU A 664 -27.41 20.19 17.82
N CYS A 665 -27.04 19.62 18.95
CA CYS A 665 -27.64 19.95 20.26
C CYS A 665 -27.32 21.38 20.70
N GLU A 666 -26.12 21.88 20.40
CA GLU A 666 -25.71 23.26 20.66
C GLU A 666 -26.41 24.25 19.74
N ALA A 667 -26.53 23.95 18.44
CA ALA A 667 -27.33 24.72 17.50
C ALA A 667 -28.83 24.73 17.86
N GLN A 668 -29.38 23.61 18.35
CA GLN A 668 -30.74 23.55 18.88
C GLN A 668 -30.92 24.49 20.07
N LYS A 669 -30.02 24.47 21.06
CA LYS A 669 -30.07 25.38 22.21
C LYS A 669 -29.95 26.85 21.80
N GLN A 670 -29.11 27.17 20.81
CA GLN A 670 -29.00 28.52 20.25
C GLN A 670 -30.31 28.96 19.56
N ALA A 671 -30.94 28.06 18.80
CA ALA A 671 -32.23 28.31 18.16
C ALA A 671 -33.40 28.43 19.17
N GLU A 672 -33.38 27.65 20.25
CA GLU A 672 -34.32 27.76 21.37
C GLU A 672 -34.15 29.10 22.09
N PHE A 673 -32.92 29.49 22.43
CA PHE A 673 -32.61 30.79 23.03
C PHE A 673 -33.07 31.96 22.14
N ALA A 674 -32.72 31.96 20.85
CA ALA A 674 -33.17 32.99 19.91
C ALA A 674 -34.70 33.02 19.75
N ARG A 675 -35.38 31.86 19.85
CA ARG A 675 -36.84 31.76 19.88
C ARG A 675 -37.44 32.33 21.16
N GLU A 676 -36.79 32.15 22.31
CA GLU A 676 -37.18 32.77 23.59
C GLU A 676 -36.99 34.29 23.57
N GLU A 677 -35.88 34.79 23.00
CA GLU A 677 -35.66 36.22 22.76
C GLU A 677 -36.76 36.81 21.86
N LEU A 678 -37.03 36.20 20.69
CA LEU A 678 -38.14 36.60 19.82
C LEU A 678 -39.50 36.54 20.53
N SER A 679 -39.70 35.58 21.45
CA SER A 679 -40.91 35.45 22.25
C SER A 679 -40.98 36.46 23.41
N SER A 680 -39.85 37.00 23.88
CA SER A 680 -39.79 38.11 24.83
C SER A 680 -40.05 39.46 24.14
N ALA A 681 -39.39 39.71 23.00
CA ALA A 681 -39.64 40.89 22.16
C ALA A 681 -41.09 40.92 21.65
N GLY A 682 -41.64 39.77 21.23
CA GLY A 682 -43.06 39.65 20.85
C GLY A 682 -44.04 39.93 22.00
N ARG A 683 -43.69 39.58 23.24
CA ARG A 683 -44.46 39.95 24.44
C ARG A 683 -44.36 41.44 24.74
N GLN A 684 -43.16 42.03 24.64
CA GLN A 684 -42.95 43.47 24.84
C GLN A 684 -43.72 44.30 23.80
N LEU A 685 -43.56 44.00 22.51
CA LEU A 685 -44.30 44.65 21.42
C LEU A 685 -45.82 44.48 21.57
N LYS A 686 -46.30 43.38 22.18
CA LYS A 686 -47.72 43.26 22.55
C LYS A 686 -48.08 44.20 23.70
N MET A 687 -47.29 44.27 24.77
CA MET A 687 -47.55 45.21 25.87
C MET A 687 -47.57 46.67 25.41
N GLU A 688 -46.63 47.07 24.54
CA GLU A 688 -46.60 48.41 23.93
C GLU A 688 -47.84 48.68 23.08
N ARG A 689 -48.28 47.72 22.25
CA ARG A 689 -49.55 47.81 21.49
C ARG A 689 -50.77 47.89 22.40
N ASP A 690 -50.81 47.10 23.48
CA ASP A 690 -51.91 47.08 24.45
C ASP A 690 -51.96 48.41 25.24
N VAL A 691 -50.82 49.05 25.51
CA VAL A 691 -50.73 50.41 26.08
C VAL A 691 -51.23 51.44 25.09
N HIS A 692 -50.73 51.47 23.84
CA HIS A 692 -51.19 52.41 22.82
C HIS A 692 -52.68 52.25 22.49
N GLN A 693 -53.24 51.04 22.57
CA GLN A 693 -54.69 50.84 22.44
C GLN A 693 -55.47 51.49 23.59
N ARG A 694 -54.97 51.41 24.83
CA ARG A 694 -55.58 52.10 25.99
C ARG A 694 -55.49 53.61 25.83
N GLU A 695 -54.31 54.14 25.51
CA GLU A 695 -54.11 55.57 25.23
C GLU A 695 -55.06 56.08 24.14
N LEU A 696 -55.26 55.30 23.07
CA LEU A 696 -56.23 55.63 22.01
C LEU A 696 -57.69 55.54 22.48
N THR A 697 -58.07 54.61 23.36
CA THR A 697 -59.42 54.60 23.95
C THR A 697 -59.64 55.75 24.93
N ASP A 698 -58.62 56.09 25.71
CA ASP A 698 -58.67 57.16 26.71
C ASP A 698 -58.78 58.51 26.00
N LEU A 699 -57.95 58.76 24.97
CA LEU A 699 -58.06 59.95 24.10
C LEU A 699 -59.42 60.02 23.38
N ARG A 700 -59.97 58.89 22.91
CA ARG A 700 -61.33 58.86 22.33
C ARG A 700 -62.40 59.22 23.36
N SER A 701 -62.30 58.72 24.59
CA SER A 701 -63.25 59.04 25.67
C SER A 701 -63.11 60.50 26.13
N ALA A 702 -61.89 61.03 26.18
CA ALA A 702 -61.61 62.44 26.44
C ALA A 702 -62.20 63.35 25.34
N ALA A 703 -62.06 62.97 24.07
CA ALA A 703 -62.67 63.67 22.94
C ALA A 703 -64.21 63.61 22.98
N GLN A 704 -64.79 62.45 23.30
CA GLN A 704 -66.25 62.30 23.44
C GLN A 704 -66.80 63.10 24.63
N THR A 705 -66.14 63.09 25.79
CA THR A 705 -66.55 63.88 26.95
C THR A 705 -66.35 65.38 26.74
N ALA A 706 -65.29 65.80 26.03
CA ALA A 706 -65.12 67.19 25.59
C ALA A 706 -66.22 67.62 24.60
N LYS A 707 -66.56 66.80 23.61
CA LYS A 707 -67.69 67.04 22.69
C LYS A 707 -69.01 67.17 23.44
N ALA A 708 -69.30 66.24 24.35
CA ALA A 708 -70.51 66.27 25.16
C ALA A 708 -70.55 67.45 26.17
N LYS A 709 -69.40 67.96 26.62
CA LYS A 709 -69.33 69.23 27.37
C LYS A 709 -69.66 70.39 26.45
N HIS A 710 -69.03 70.49 25.28
CA HIS A 710 -69.30 71.57 24.32
C HIS A 710 -70.77 71.59 23.86
N GLU A 711 -71.38 70.42 23.64
CA GLU A 711 -72.81 70.28 23.32
C GLU A 711 -73.72 70.77 24.47
N ARG A 712 -73.38 70.51 25.74
CA ARG A 712 -74.10 71.08 26.90
C ARG A 712 -73.93 72.60 26.96
N ASN A 713 -72.70 73.11 26.85
CA ASN A 713 -72.44 74.55 26.85
C ASN A 713 -73.21 75.27 25.72
N ILE A 714 -73.37 74.64 24.54
CA ILE A 714 -74.21 75.16 23.45
C ILE A 714 -75.70 75.10 23.81
N GLN A 715 -76.18 74.02 24.44
CA GLN A 715 -77.58 73.91 24.89
C GLN A 715 -77.91 74.94 25.99
N GLU A 716 -76.98 75.18 26.91
CA GLU A 716 -77.07 76.20 27.97
C GLU A 716 -77.06 77.62 27.38
N MET A 717 -76.14 77.91 26.45
CA MET A 717 -76.11 79.17 25.70
C MET A 717 -77.42 79.41 24.91
N LEU A 718 -77.95 78.38 24.24
CA LEU A 718 -79.23 78.45 23.54
C LEU A 718 -80.43 78.57 24.49
N ALA A 719 -80.33 78.09 25.73
CA ALA A 719 -81.33 78.31 26.76
C ALA A 719 -81.31 79.77 27.26
N HIS A 720 -80.11 80.34 27.50
CA HIS A 720 -79.96 81.75 27.83
C HIS A 720 -80.49 82.67 26.71
N PHE A 721 -80.13 82.43 25.44
CA PHE A 721 -80.68 83.22 24.32
C PHE A 721 -82.21 83.07 24.15
N ARG A 722 -82.82 81.94 24.58
CA ARG A 722 -84.28 81.81 24.64
C ARG A 722 -84.86 82.62 25.79
N GLN A 723 -84.26 82.56 26.97
CA GLN A 723 -84.69 83.34 28.13
C GLN A 723 -84.62 84.84 27.85
N GLU A 724 -83.49 85.36 27.36
CA GLU A 724 -83.32 86.75 26.95
C GLU A 724 -84.38 87.17 25.91
N ARG A 725 -84.69 86.29 24.95
CA ARG A 725 -85.75 86.53 23.97
C ARG A 725 -87.14 86.55 24.60
N GLU A 726 -87.47 85.62 25.50
CA GLU A 726 -88.76 85.56 26.18
C GLU A 726 -88.96 86.77 27.12
N GLU A 727 -87.90 87.22 27.77
CA GLU A 727 -87.83 88.45 28.55
C GLU A 727 -88.04 89.68 27.65
N LEU A 728 -87.36 89.81 26.52
CA LEU A 728 -87.58 90.90 25.55
C LEU A 728 -89.01 90.87 24.97
N GLU A 729 -89.54 89.69 24.64
CA GLU A 729 -90.93 89.53 24.23
C GLU A 729 -91.92 89.89 25.35
N SER A 730 -91.52 89.81 26.63
CA SER A 730 -92.32 90.27 27.77
C SER A 730 -92.31 91.80 27.92
N HIS A 731 -91.16 92.46 27.73
CA HIS A 731 -91.06 93.92 27.67
C HIS A 731 -91.87 94.48 26.49
N VAL A 732 -91.86 93.81 25.34
CA VAL A 732 -92.72 94.17 24.19
C VAL A 732 -94.22 93.96 24.51
N ARG A 733 -94.58 93.05 25.42
CA ARG A 733 -95.97 92.87 25.90
C ARG A 733 -96.40 93.97 26.88
N THR A 734 -95.55 94.37 27.83
CA THR A 734 -95.87 95.46 28.78
C THR A 734 -96.02 96.81 28.08
N LEU A 735 -95.07 97.16 27.20
CA LEU A 735 -95.12 98.40 26.39
C LEU A 735 -96.38 98.48 25.49
N LYS A 736 -96.91 97.33 25.04
CA LYS A 736 -98.19 97.27 24.31
C LYS A 736 -99.40 97.54 25.22
N GLY A 737 -99.34 97.12 26.50
CA GLY A 737 -100.33 97.46 27.52
C GLY A 737 -100.32 98.97 27.83
N GLU A 738 -99.16 99.51 28.16
CA GLU A 738 -98.96 100.95 28.45
C GLU A 738 -99.44 101.85 27.30
N LEU A 739 -99.26 101.42 26.05
CA LEU A 739 -99.77 102.09 24.85
C LEU A 739 -101.31 102.03 24.73
N ILE A 740 -101.96 100.98 25.20
CA ILE A 740 -103.42 100.86 25.27
C ILE A 740 -103.97 101.76 26.39
N ASP A 741 -103.34 101.74 27.55
CA ASP A 741 -103.73 102.56 28.70
C ASP A 741 -103.59 104.06 28.38
N SER A 742 -102.48 104.46 27.76
CA SER A 742 -102.27 105.82 27.22
C SER A 742 -103.35 106.22 26.22
N LYS A 743 -103.79 105.30 25.33
CA LYS A 743 -104.90 105.55 24.40
C LYS A 743 -106.26 105.63 25.10
N SER A 744 -106.43 105.03 26.27
CA SER A 744 -107.64 105.18 27.09
C SER A 744 -107.68 106.55 27.78
N LEU A 745 -106.56 107.00 28.35
CA LEU A 745 -106.39 108.30 28.99
C LEU A 745 -106.67 109.46 28.03
N VAL A 746 -106.16 109.37 26.80
CA VAL A 746 -106.43 110.35 25.73
C VAL A 746 -107.92 110.38 25.33
N LYS A 747 -108.67 109.28 25.50
CA LYS A 747 -110.13 109.29 25.26
C LYS A 747 -110.90 109.96 26.41
N SER A 748 -110.53 109.71 27.67
CA SER A 748 -111.20 110.36 28.82
C SER A 748 -110.99 111.88 28.83
N GLU A 749 -109.77 112.37 28.54
CA GLU A 749 -109.53 113.82 28.49
C GLU A 749 -110.22 114.50 27.30
N ARG A 750 -110.37 113.82 26.15
CA ARG A 750 -111.22 114.32 25.04
C ARG A 750 -112.70 114.44 25.45
N GLN A 751 -113.22 113.48 26.20
CA GLN A 751 -114.60 113.55 26.73
C GLN A 751 -114.78 114.65 27.80
N ARG A 752 -113.71 115.00 28.53
CA ARG A 752 -113.70 116.11 29.48
C ARG A 752 -113.75 117.47 28.76
N LEU A 753 -112.96 117.64 27.71
CA LEU A 753 -112.92 118.88 26.91
C LEU A 753 -114.26 119.17 26.23
N GLU A 754 -114.92 118.17 25.65
CA GLU A 754 -116.21 118.36 24.97
C GLU A 754 -117.33 118.79 25.94
N LYS A 755 -117.27 118.38 27.22
CA LYS A 755 -118.20 118.87 28.26
C LYS A 755 -118.03 120.36 28.55
N MET A 756 -116.79 120.81 28.74
CA MET A 756 -116.53 122.24 29.01
C MET A 756 -116.88 123.14 27.81
N LYS A 757 -116.73 122.63 26.58
CA LYS A 757 -117.21 123.31 25.38
C LYS A 757 -118.73 123.56 25.40
N ILE A 758 -119.52 122.53 25.73
CA ILE A 758 -120.99 122.65 25.86
C ILE A 758 -121.39 123.64 26.98
N GLU A 759 -120.57 123.79 28.02
CA GLU A 759 -120.76 124.81 29.07
C GLU A 759 -120.48 126.23 28.55
N CYS A 760 -119.45 126.43 27.73
CA CYS A 760 -119.16 127.70 27.05
C CYS A 760 -120.24 128.12 26.03
N ASP A 761 -120.81 127.15 25.31
CA ASP A 761 -121.87 127.42 24.32
C ASP A 761 -123.13 127.99 25.02
N LYS A 762 -123.56 127.40 26.14
CA LYS A 762 -124.71 127.90 26.93
C LYS A 762 -124.52 129.32 27.47
N LEU A 763 -123.35 129.61 28.05
CA LEU A 763 -123.01 130.95 28.55
C LEU A 763 -123.03 132.00 27.42
N SER A 764 -122.80 131.58 26.18
CA SER A 764 -122.87 132.46 25.00
C SER A 764 -124.31 132.80 24.61
N GLU A 765 -125.25 131.85 24.76
CA GLU A 765 -126.68 132.05 24.51
C GLU A 765 -127.32 133.00 25.55
N GLU A 766 -127.02 132.81 26.84
CA GLU A 766 -127.52 133.69 27.93
C GLU A 766 -127.11 135.17 27.71
N VAL A 767 -125.87 135.38 27.25
CA VAL A 767 -125.32 136.70 26.93
C VAL A 767 -125.94 137.32 25.65
N LEU A 768 -126.58 136.52 24.79
CA LEU A 768 -127.34 137.05 23.65
C LEU A 768 -128.73 137.51 24.07
N CYS A 769 -129.48 136.70 24.84
CA CYS A 769 -130.82 137.08 25.32
C CYS A 769 -130.83 138.41 26.09
N GLY A 770 -129.88 138.61 27.02
CA GLY A 770 -129.78 139.87 27.78
C GLY A 770 -129.47 141.10 26.92
N LYS A 771 -128.84 140.93 25.74
CA LYS A 771 -128.61 142.06 24.81
C LYS A 771 -129.91 142.51 24.15
N GLU A 772 -130.81 141.59 23.81
CA GLU A 772 -132.08 141.90 23.13
C GLU A 772 -133.05 142.67 24.04
N GLU A 773 -133.17 142.26 25.31
CA GLU A 773 -133.96 142.98 26.32
C GLU A 773 -133.46 144.43 26.49
N SER A 774 -132.14 144.61 26.58
CA SER A 774 -131.54 145.95 26.68
C SER A 774 -131.82 146.82 25.44
N ALA A 775 -132.01 146.22 24.26
CA ALA A 775 -132.39 146.93 23.04
C ALA A 775 -133.87 147.33 23.01
N ALA A 776 -134.77 146.57 23.65
CA ALA A 776 -136.17 146.95 23.81
C ALA A 776 -136.33 148.21 24.68
N LEU A 777 -135.58 148.30 25.79
CA LEU A 777 -135.57 149.47 26.67
C LEU A 777 -135.09 150.75 25.96
N ARG A 778 -134.01 150.67 25.16
CA ARG A 778 -133.47 151.82 24.41
C ARG A 778 -134.49 152.44 23.44
N ARG A 779 -135.34 151.65 22.79
CA ARG A 779 -136.38 152.15 21.87
C ARG A 779 -137.48 152.96 22.58
N LYS A 780 -137.83 152.61 23.82
CA LYS A 780 -138.83 153.38 24.61
C LYS A 780 -138.31 154.78 24.98
N TYR A 781 -137.03 154.88 25.37
CA TYR A 781 -136.39 156.16 25.71
C TYR A 781 -136.30 157.15 24.54
N GLN A 782 -136.23 156.65 23.29
CA GLN A 782 -136.08 157.48 22.10
C GLN A 782 -137.37 158.16 21.63
N LEU A 783 -138.55 157.65 22.02
CA LEU A 783 -139.83 158.27 21.67
C LEU A 783 -140.11 159.52 22.52
N THR A 784 -139.93 159.41 23.83
CA THR A 784 -140.14 160.51 24.80
C THR A 784 -139.19 161.70 24.63
N ALA A 785 -138.14 161.58 23.81
CA ALA A 785 -137.24 162.69 23.48
C ALA A 785 -137.84 163.65 22.44
N LYS A 786 -138.69 163.17 21.52
CA LYS A 786 -139.21 163.98 20.41
C LYS A 786 -140.29 164.97 20.83
N ASP A 787 -141.12 164.59 21.80
CA ASP A 787 -142.18 165.45 22.37
C ASP A 787 -141.62 166.71 23.09
N VAL A 788 -140.29 166.80 23.28
CA VAL A 788 -139.60 167.97 23.85
C VAL A 788 -139.16 168.95 22.75
N GLU A 789 -138.71 168.44 21.60
CA GLU A 789 -138.18 169.26 20.49
C GLU A 789 -139.25 170.17 19.85
N GLU A 790 -140.54 169.81 19.96
CA GLU A 790 -141.66 170.61 19.45
C GLU A 790 -141.89 171.93 20.23
N LYS A 791 -141.21 172.16 21.37
CA LYS A 791 -141.41 173.37 22.19
C LYS A 791 -140.32 174.44 22.04
N ASP A 792 -139.08 174.09 21.72
CA ASP A 792 -137.97 175.05 21.63
C ASP A 792 -138.08 176.02 20.43
N GLN A 793 -138.86 175.66 19.40
CA GLN A 793 -139.01 176.46 18.18
C GLN A 793 -139.68 177.84 18.39
N GLN A 794 -140.22 178.11 19.59
CA GLN A 794 -140.83 179.40 19.92
C GLN A 794 -139.83 180.48 20.37
N LEU A 795 -138.58 180.13 20.73
CA LEU A 795 -137.73 181.00 21.57
C LEU A 795 -136.74 181.93 20.84
N LYS A 796 -136.36 181.66 19.58
CA LYS A 796 -135.18 182.32 18.95
C LYS A 796 -135.44 183.45 17.95
N LYS A 797 -136.67 183.97 17.86
CA LYS A 797 -136.99 185.26 17.20
C LYS A 797 -136.39 186.50 17.89
N LEU A 798 -135.47 186.29 18.84
CA LEU A 798 -134.74 187.31 19.60
C LEU A 798 -133.25 187.38 19.20
N GLU A 799 -132.69 186.36 18.52
CA GLU A 799 -131.26 186.35 18.17
C GLU A 799 -130.94 187.24 16.96
N ASP A 800 -131.86 187.41 16.01
CA ASP A 800 -131.70 188.22 14.80
C ASP A 800 -131.35 189.70 15.10
N VAL A 801 -131.80 190.23 16.25
CA VAL A 801 -131.48 191.59 16.69
C VAL A 801 -130.00 191.72 17.08
N SER A 802 -129.41 190.67 17.65
CA SER A 802 -128.06 190.70 18.23
C SER A 802 -126.95 190.74 17.17
N GLN A 803 -127.18 190.16 15.99
CA GLN A 803 -126.19 190.11 14.91
C GLN A 803 -125.94 191.51 14.32
N SER A 804 -127.00 192.31 14.18
CA SER A 804 -127.00 193.65 13.56
C SER A 804 -126.09 194.70 14.22
N LEU A 805 -125.65 194.45 15.45
CA LEU A 805 -124.74 195.33 16.19
C LEU A 805 -123.25 194.98 15.99
N LYS A 806 -122.92 193.77 15.52
CA LYS A 806 -121.54 193.38 15.20
C LYS A 806 -121.06 194.00 13.89
N GLU A 807 -121.93 194.08 12.89
CA GLU A 807 -121.61 194.57 11.54
C GLU A 807 -121.16 196.05 11.51
N LYS A 808 -121.46 196.82 12.57
CA LYS A 808 -121.03 198.21 12.73
C LYS A 808 -119.69 198.41 13.44
N LEU A 809 -119.13 197.35 14.05
CA LEU A 809 -117.84 197.42 14.72
C LEU A 809 -116.70 197.22 13.71
N ASN A 810 -116.79 196.13 12.94
CA ASN A 810 -115.77 195.73 11.98
C ASN A 810 -115.52 196.77 10.87
N SER A 811 -116.52 197.59 10.52
CA SER A 811 -116.37 198.67 9.53
C SER A 811 -115.37 199.75 9.97
N LEU A 812 -115.16 199.93 11.27
CA LEU A 812 -114.17 200.88 11.80
C LEU A 812 -112.77 200.25 11.92
N GLU A 813 -112.67 198.92 12.01
CA GLU A 813 -111.38 198.20 11.96
C GLU A 813 -110.79 198.25 10.53
N THR A 814 -111.64 198.12 9.50
CA THR A 814 -111.21 198.22 8.09
C THR A 814 -110.67 199.60 7.68
N GLU A 815 -110.99 200.66 8.41
CA GLU A 815 -110.45 202.02 8.20
C GLU A 815 -109.10 202.24 8.93
N GLN A 816 -108.67 201.32 9.82
CA GLN A 816 -107.38 201.41 10.51
C GLN A 816 -106.29 200.60 9.81
N GLU A 817 -106.56 199.36 9.38
CA GLU A 817 -105.56 198.54 8.68
C GLU A 817 -105.22 199.07 7.27
N THR A 818 -106.12 199.82 6.64
CA THR A 818 -105.86 200.50 5.36
C THR A 818 -104.80 201.61 5.47
N ILE A 819 -104.51 202.12 6.68
CA ILE A 819 -103.40 203.05 6.95
C ILE A 819 -102.09 202.26 7.20
N LEU A 820 -102.15 201.12 7.88
CA LEU A 820 -100.97 200.26 8.12
C LEU A 820 -100.45 199.62 6.81
N SER A 821 -101.36 199.26 5.91
CA SER A 821 -101.09 198.77 4.55
C SER A 821 -100.15 199.69 3.74
N ALA A 822 -100.21 201.00 3.98
CA ALA A 822 -99.35 202.00 3.31
C ALA A 822 -97.95 202.14 3.91
N ILE A 823 -97.67 201.53 5.07
CA ILE A 823 -96.38 201.62 5.78
C ILE A 823 -95.62 200.28 5.73
N GLU A 824 -96.32 199.14 5.88
CA GLU A 824 -95.67 197.83 5.76
C GLU A 824 -95.21 197.53 4.32
N THR A 825 -95.83 198.19 3.32
CA THR A 825 -95.39 198.12 1.92
C THR A 825 -94.01 198.75 1.66
N GLU A 826 -93.48 199.60 2.56
CA GLU A 826 -92.08 200.05 2.50
C GLU A 826 -91.11 199.05 3.17
N ILE A 827 -91.57 198.22 4.11
CA ILE A 827 -90.75 197.17 4.77
C ILE A 827 -90.53 195.94 3.87
N ASN A 828 -91.24 195.88 2.74
CA ASN A 828 -90.85 195.09 1.56
C ASN A 828 -89.47 195.49 0.95
N SER A 829 -88.73 196.44 1.54
CA SER A 829 -87.31 196.73 1.26
C SER A 829 -86.30 196.01 2.19
N THR A 830 -86.74 195.51 3.35
CA THR A 830 -86.05 194.44 4.09
C THR A 830 -86.73 193.08 3.86
N CYS A 831 -87.22 192.91 2.63
CA CYS A 831 -86.70 191.90 1.72
C CYS A 831 -86.36 190.54 2.34
N GLN A 832 -87.40 189.79 2.70
CA GLN A 832 -87.92 188.75 1.79
C GLN A 832 -86.91 187.70 1.26
N MET A 833 -85.88 187.33 2.01
CA MET A 833 -85.15 186.08 1.77
C MET A 833 -85.95 184.84 2.23
N LEU A 834 -87.13 184.69 1.62
CA LEU A 834 -87.90 183.47 1.36
C LEU A 834 -88.35 182.65 2.60
N SER A 835 -89.63 182.55 2.96
CA SER A 835 -90.82 182.15 2.18
C SER A 835 -90.80 180.69 1.68
N ARG A 836 -91.87 179.96 2.01
CA ARG A 836 -92.33 178.64 1.48
C ARG A 836 -91.60 178.11 0.23
N ASN A 837 -90.92 176.96 0.37
CA ASN A 837 -90.75 175.90 -0.66
C ASN A 837 -89.89 174.74 -0.06
N SER A 838 -89.91 173.49 -0.55
CA SER A 838 -90.73 172.82 -1.57
C SER A 838 -90.75 171.28 -1.32
N MET A 839 -91.51 170.52 -2.13
CA MET A 839 -91.22 169.08 -2.34
C MET A 839 -89.89 168.87 -3.08
N GLU A 840 -89.32 167.64 -3.07
CA GLU A 840 -89.09 166.80 -4.28
C GLU A 840 -88.08 165.63 -4.13
N LYS A 841 -88.24 164.61 -5.01
CA LYS A 841 -87.22 163.64 -5.54
C LYS A 841 -86.65 162.60 -4.55
N PHE A 842 -86.06 161.46 -4.95
CA PHE A 842 -85.62 160.92 -6.28
C PHE A 842 -86.26 159.52 -6.53
N LYS A 843 -86.41 158.90 -7.72
CA LYS A 843 -85.75 158.83 -9.07
C LYS A 843 -84.57 157.81 -9.24
N PRO A 844 -84.38 157.19 -10.44
CA PRO A 844 -83.57 155.96 -10.67
C PRO A 844 -82.36 156.14 -11.65
N VAL A 845 -81.84 155.06 -12.28
CA VAL A 845 -80.80 154.92 -13.37
C VAL A 845 -79.37 154.53 -12.92
N SER A 846 -78.51 153.77 -13.66
CA SER A 846 -78.60 152.40 -14.28
C SER A 846 -77.30 152.00 -15.07
N SER A 847 -77.02 150.68 -15.21
CA SER A 847 -76.19 150.01 -16.27
C SER A 847 -74.63 149.93 -16.18
N ALA A 848 -74.07 148.80 -16.66
CA ALA A 848 -72.74 148.55 -17.32
C ALA A 848 -71.37 148.87 -16.62
N ALA A 849 -70.19 148.32 -16.99
CA ALA A 849 -69.78 147.01 -17.60
C ALA A 849 -68.21 146.86 -17.71
N HIS A 850 -67.75 145.63 -18.04
CA HIS A 850 -66.50 145.24 -18.78
C HIS A 850 -65.15 144.86 -18.09
N LEU A 851 -64.46 143.92 -18.79
CA LEU A 851 -63.04 143.48 -18.73
C LEU A 851 -62.54 142.66 -17.51
N LYS A 852 -61.55 141.76 -17.63
CA LYS A 852 -61.26 140.70 -18.64
C LYS A 852 -60.04 139.87 -18.15
N ASP A 853 -60.13 138.55 -18.12
CA ASP A 853 -58.98 137.63 -18.13
C ASP A 853 -59.41 136.26 -18.68
N ASP A 854 -58.51 135.51 -19.34
CA ASP A 854 -58.87 134.43 -20.27
C ASP A 854 -58.37 133.02 -19.82
N PRO A 855 -59.27 132.04 -19.55
CA PRO A 855 -58.89 130.68 -19.18
C PRO A 855 -58.13 129.87 -20.24
N HIS A 856 -58.20 130.23 -21.53
CA HIS A 856 -57.72 129.36 -22.62
C HIS A 856 -56.20 129.27 -22.72
N TYR A 857 -55.44 130.26 -22.20
CA TYR A 857 -53.97 130.24 -22.21
C TYR A 857 -53.40 129.07 -21.38
N TRP A 858 -53.91 128.88 -20.17
CA TRP A 858 -53.46 127.81 -19.24
C TRP A 858 -53.66 126.40 -19.82
N LEU A 859 -54.74 126.19 -20.57
CA LEU A 859 -55.05 124.92 -21.23
C LEU A 859 -54.06 124.57 -22.37
N ALA A 860 -53.49 125.56 -23.05
CA ALA A 860 -52.50 125.35 -24.10
C ALA A 860 -51.14 124.90 -23.53
N GLU A 861 -50.70 125.49 -22.41
CA GLU A 861 -49.39 125.19 -21.81
C GLU A 861 -49.35 123.82 -21.12
N ILE A 862 -50.45 123.39 -20.49
CA ILE A 862 -50.57 122.01 -19.97
C ILE A 862 -50.51 120.99 -21.12
N LYS A 863 -51.18 121.27 -22.24
CA LYS A 863 -51.27 120.36 -23.39
C LYS A 863 -49.91 120.12 -24.07
N THR A 864 -49.06 121.14 -24.16
CA THR A 864 -47.71 121.01 -24.74
C THR A 864 -46.77 120.23 -23.82
N LYS A 865 -46.79 120.48 -22.50
CA LYS A 865 -45.98 119.74 -21.52
C LYS A 865 -46.35 118.25 -21.46
N LEU A 866 -47.63 117.90 -21.53
CA LEU A 866 -48.08 116.51 -21.62
C LEU A 866 -47.66 115.82 -22.93
N HIS A 867 -47.62 116.55 -24.06
CA HIS A 867 -47.17 115.97 -25.33
C HIS A 867 -45.69 115.60 -25.30
N LEU A 868 -44.82 116.47 -24.75
CA LEU A 868 -43.39 116.20 -24.62
C LEU A 868 -43.10 114.98 -23.73
N LEU A 869 -43.79 114.87 -22.58
CA LEU A 869 -43.69 113.70 -21.70
C LEU A 869 -44.14 112.41 -22.41
N CYS A 870 -45.16 112.46 -23.26
CA CYS A 870 -45.59 111.30 -24.06
C CYS A 870 -44.52 110.84 -25.06
N GLU A 871 -43.78 111.75 -25.70
CA GLU A 871 -42.69 111.36 -26.62
C GLU A 871 -41.47 110.84 -25.85
N GLU A 872 -41.09 111.47 -24.73
CA GLU A 872 -39.99 111.00 -23.86
C GLU A 872 -40.25 109.60 -23.28
N ILE A 873 -41.52 109.25 -23.05
CA ILE A 873 -41.94 107.88 -22.67
C ILE A 873 -41.77 106.91 -23.84
N LYS A 874 -42.15 107.27 -25.08
CA LYS A 874 -41.96 106.41 -26.26
C LYS A 874 -40.48 106.13 -26.55
N GLU A 875 -39.63 107.15 -26.49
CA GLU A 875 -38.19 106.97 -26.72
C GLU A 875 -37.57 106.01 -25.71
N ARG A 876 -37.96 106.12 -24.42
CA ARG A 876 -37.55 105.13 -23.40
C ARG A 876 -38.10 103.75 -23.68
N GLU A 877 -39.36 103.62 -24.10
CA GLU A 877 -39.94 102.31 -24.44
C GLU A 877 -39.23 101.67 -25.64
N GLU A 878 -38.81 102.45 -26.64
CA GLU A 878 -38.05 101.95 -27.80
C GLU A 878 -36.62 101.55 -27.43
N GLN A 879 -35.92 102.33 -26.61
CA GLN A 879 -34.63 101.93 -26.03
C GLN A 879 -34.78 100.66 -25.19
N GLU A 880 -35.84 100.53 -24.39
CA GLU A 880 -36.10 99.32 -23.60
C GLU A 880 -36.41 98.11 -24.50
N ARG A 881 -37.20 98.27 -25.57
CA ARG A 881 -37.45 97.21 -26.57
C ARG A 881 -36.16 96.77 -27.28
N GLN A 882 -35.25 97.70 -27.60
CA GLN A 882 -33.94 97.37 -28.17
C GLN A 882 -33.06 96.58 -27.19
N LEU A 883 -32.95 97.03 -25.93
CA LEU A 883 -32.21 96.32 -24.88
C LEU A 883 -32.81 94.93 -24.57
N ARG A 884 -34.14 94.82 -24.53
CA ARG A 884 -34.86 93.53 -24.38
C ARG A 884 -34.57 92.57 -25.55
N ASN A 885 -34.39 93.08 -26.77
CA ASN A 885 -34.03 92.27 -27.94
C ASN A 885 -32.54 91.86 -27.92
N GLN A 886 -31.62 92.75 -27.57
CA GLN A 886 -30.19 92.41 -27.39
C GLN A 886 -30.00 91.36 -26.28
N HIS A 887 -30.69 91.52 -25.15
CA HIS A 887 -30.67 90.55 -24.05
C HIS A 887 -31.26 89.20 -24.49
N ARG A 888 -32.28 89.18 -25.35
CA ARG A 888 -32.84 87.95 -25.93
C ARG A 888 -31.80 87.23 -26.81
N GLN A 889 -31.15 87.95 -27.72
CA GLN A 889 -30.12 87.40 -28.60
C GLN A 889 -28.92 86.84 -27.83
N CYS A 890 -28.43 87.57 -26.82
CA CYS A 890 -27.36 87.07 -25.93
C CYS A 890 -27.81 85.82 -25.13
N ARG A 891 -29.08 85.78 -24.70
CA ARG A 891 -29.66 84.61 -24.01
C ARG A 891 -29.82 83.41 -24.94
N GLU A 892 -30.00 83.61 -26.25
CA GLU A 892 -30.09 82.57 -27.26
C GLU A 892 -28.69 82.03 -27.63
N GLN A 893 -27.70 82.89 -27.84
CA GLN A 893 -26.30 82.48 -27.97
C GLN A 893 -25.82 81.69 -26.74
N LEU A 894 -26.21 82.09 -25.52
CA LEU A 894 -25.95 81.34 -24.29
C LEU A 894 -26.69 80.00 -24.20
N LYS A 895 -27.81 79.80 -24.90
CA LYS A 895 -28.44 78.47 -25.04
C LYS A 895 -27.65 77.61 -26.03
N GLU A 896 -27.26 78.14 -27.18
CA GLU A 896 -26.48 77.41 -28.18
C GLU A 896 -25.11 76.96 -27.65
N HIS A 897 -24.39 77.83 -26.92
CA HIS A 897 -23.13 77.45 -26.28
C HIS A 897 -23.31 76.44 -25.15
N LYS A 898 -24.47 76.39 -24.49
CA LYS A 898 -24.81 75.31 -23.54
C LYS A 898 -25.08 74.00 -24.27
N ALA A 899 -25.95 74.02 -25.28
CA ALA A 899 -26.27 72.84 -26.09
C ALA A 899 -25.02 72.23 -26.76
N LYS A 900 -24.09 73.05 -27.29
CA LYS A 900 -22.81 72.58 -27.83
C LYS A 900 -21.94 71.94 -26.76
N LYS A 901 -21.80 72.55 -25.58
CA LYS A 901 -21.07 71.96 -24.43
C LYS A 901 -21.77 70.74 -23.83
N GLU A 902 -23.08 70.60 -23.99
CA GLU A 902 -23.84 69.43 -23.59
C GLU A 902 -23.65 68.28 -24.59
N ALA A 903 -23.58 68.56 -25.89
CA ALA A 903 -23.19 67.60 -26.93
C ALA A 903 -21.72 67.14 -26.77
N GLU A 904 -20.76 68.07 -26.61
CA GLU A 904 -19.35 67.76 -26.33
C GLU A 904 -19.20 66.86 -25.08
N LYS A 905 -20.00 67.11 -24.03
CA LYS A 905 -20.06 66.24 -22.84
C LYS A 905 -20.69 64.90 -23.14
N GLN A 906 -21.73 64.82 -23.96
CA GLN A 906 -22.35 63.56 -24.36
C GLN A 906 -21.38 62.70 -25.18
N GLU A 907 -20.62 63.29 -26.11
CA GLU A 907 -19.54 62.61 -26.84
C GLU A 907 -18.43 62.13 -25.90
N GLN A 908 -17.99 62.97 -24.95
CA GLN A 908 -17.02 62.57 -23.92
C GLN A 908 -17.57 61.45 -23.02
N HIS A 909 -18.85 61.50 -22.65
CA HIS A 909 -19.50 60.43 -21.87
C HIS A 909 -19.62 59.13 -22.68
N LEU A 910 -19.90 59.19 -23.99
CA LEU A 910 -19.90 58.02 -24.87
C LEU A 910 -18.50 57.42 -25.02
N GLN A 911 -17.47 58.27 -25.20
CA GLN A 911 -16.07 57.85 -25.25
C GLN A 911 -15.63 57.20 -23.92
N ILE A 912 -15.99 57.79 -22.77
CA ILE A 912 -15.73 57.24 -21.45
C ILE A 912 -16.49 55.92 -21.24
N SER A 913 -17.75 55.82 -21.65
CA SER A 913 -18.53 54.58 -21.55
C SER A 913 -17.96 53.48 -22.43
N LYS A 914 -17.46 53.79 -23.63
CA LYS A 914 -16.76 52.83 -24.49
C LYS A 914 -15.45 52.35 -23.86
N LEU A 915 -14.66 53.26 -23.29
CA LEU A 915 -13.43 52.89 -22.57
C LEU A 915 -13.72 52.09 -21.29
N LYS A 916 -14.81 52.38 -20.58
CA LYS A 916 -15.30 51.56 -19.46
C LYS A 916 -15.71 50.17 -19.93
N GLN A 917 -16.51 50.06 -20.99
CA GLN A 917 -16.90 48.77 -21.56
C GLN A 917 -15.67 47.95 -21.95
N GLN A 918 -14.69 48.52 -22.66
CA GLN A 918 -13.46 47.83 -23.03
C GLN A 918 -12.60 47.42 -21.80
N LEU A 919 -12.64 48.20 -20.72
CA LEU A 919 -12.00 47.84 -19.45
C LEU A 919 -12.79 46.75 -18.70
N GLU A 920 -14.11 46.77 -18.73
CA GLU A 920 -15.00 45.77 -18.14
C GLU A 920 -14.92 44.44 -18.90
N GLU A 921 -14.80 44.47 -20.22
CA GLU A 921 -14.48 43.33 -21.10
C GLU A 921 -13.10 42.76 -20.75
N ALA A 922 -12.04 43.58 -20.72
CA ALA A 922 -10.69 43.11 -20.36
C ALA A 922 -10.57 42.62 -18.89
N LEU A 923 -11.36 43.17 -17.97
CA LEU A 923 -11.49 42.66 -16.60
C LEU A 923 -12.34 41.38 -16.54
N GLY A 924 -13.29 41.20 -17.46
CA GLY A 924 -14.03 39.97 -17.70
C GLY A 924 -13.11 38.86 -18.19
N ASP A 925 -12.35 39.11 -19.26
CA ASP A 925 -11.32 38.19 -19.79
C ASP A 925 -10.30 37.84 -18.71
N LYS A 926 -9.83 38.82 -17.94
CA LYS A 926 -8.91 38.59 -16.81
C LYS A 926 -9.54 37.70 -15.73
N LYS A 927 -10.83 37.89 -15.40
CA LYS A 927 -11.55 37.03 -14.45
C LYS A 927 -11.74 35.63 -15.01
N GLU A 928 -12.16 35.49 -16.27
CA GLU A 928 -12.37 34.18 -16.89
C GLU A 928 -11.04 33.41 -17.04
N LEU A 929 -9.92 34.10 -17.29
CA LEU A 929 -8.58 33.53 -17.25
C LEU A 929 -8.16 33.14 -15.83
N LEU A 930 -8.48 33.94 -14.81
CA LEU A 930 -8.24 33.61 -13.41
C LEU A 930 -9.10 32.43 -12.95
N ASP A 931 -10.36 32.35 -13.35
CA ASP A 931 -11.25 31.21 -13.08
C ASP A 931 -10.79 29.96 -13.82
N LYS A 932 -10.19 30.11 -15.03
CA LYS A 932 -9.52 29.02 -15.75
C LYS A 932 -8.21 28.60 -15.10
N THR A 933 -7.46 29.49 -14.43
CA THR A 933 -6.33 29.06 -13.59
C THR A 933 -6.82 28.41 -12.30
N TYR A 934 -7.78 28.99 -11.57
CA TYR A 934 -8.33 28.38 -10.36
C TYR A 934 -8.93 26.99 -10.63
N ARG A 935 -9.66 26.79 -11.74
CA ARG A 935 -10.12 25.43 -12.11
C ARG A 935 -8.98 24.48 -12.47
N ARG A 936 -7.90 24.96 -13.10
CA ARG A 936 -6.70 24.14 -13.34
C ARG A 936 -5.91 23.87 -12.06
N ASP A 937 -5.93 24.78 -11.10
CA ASP A 937 -5.27 24.66 -9.80
C ASP A 937 -6.11 23.76 -8.87
N GLU A 938 -7.45 23.77 -9.00
CA GLU A 938 -8.40 22.82 -8.41
C GLU A 938 -8.27 21.43 -9.06
N GLU A 939 -8.22 21.34 -10.40
CA GLU A 939 -7.93 20.09 -11.12
C GLU A 939 -6.54 19.56 -10.74
N MET A 940 -5.53 20.42 -10.64
CA MET A 940 -4.19 20.07 -10.19
C MET A 940 -4.17 19.68 -8.72
N TRP A 941 -4.94 20.34 -7.85
CA TRP A 941 -5.06 19.99 -6.44
C TRP A 941 -5.80 18.66 -6.24
N LEU A 942 -6.87 18.41 -7.01
CA LEU A 942 -7.58 17.13 -7.03
C LEU A 942 -6.73 16.02 -7.66
N LEU A 943 -5.88 16.33 -8.64
CA LEU A 943 -4.89 15.39 -9.17
C LEU A 943 -3.72 15.18 -8.20
N GLN A 944 -3.28 16.20 -7.45
CA GLN A 944 -2.24 16.09 -6.43
C GLN A 944 -2.74 15.38 -5.18
N ASP A 945 -3.99 15.59 -4.75
CA ASP A 945 -4.59 14.87 -3.63
C ASP A 945 -4.97 13.45 -4.06
N ARG A 946 -5.42 13.23 -5.31
CA ARG A 946 -5.57 11.86 -5.85
C ARG A 946 -4.23 11.17 -6.11
N VAL A 947 -3.16 11.89 -6.44
CA VAL A 947 -1.79 11.34 -6.48
C VAL A 947 -1.32 11.08 -5.07
N MET A 948 -1.53 11.98 -4.10
CA MET A 948 -1.23 11.72 -2.69
C MET A 948 -2.08 10.61 -2.11
N ASP A 949 -3.31 10.36 -2.57
CA ASP A 949 -4.15 9.24 -2.15
C ASP A 949 -3.78 7.95 -2.88
N LEU A 950 -3.29 8.01 -4.12
CA LEU A 950 -2.67 6.86 -4.78
C LEU A 950 -1.29 6.56 -4.18
N GLU A 951 -0.55 7.55 -3.71
CA GLU A 951 0.70 7.40 -2.97
C GLU A 951 0.47 7.01 -1.52
N ARG A 952 -0.58 7.48 -0.85
CA ARG A 952 -1.01 7.00 0.47
C ARG A 952 -1.57 5.60 0.34
N SER A 953 -2.31 5.27 -0.72
CA SER A 953 -2.83 3.93 -0.98
C SER A 953 -1.73 2.96 -1.40
N THR A 954 -0.74 3.39 -2.20
CA THR A 954 0.43 2.54 -2.51
C THR A 954 1.45 2.49 -1.38
N ARG A 955 1.64 3.55 -0.59
CA ARG A 955 2.39 3.46 0.69
C ARG A 955 1.65 2.61 1.70
N MET A 956 0.34 2.77 1.92
CA MET A 956 -0.43 1.90 2.80
C MET A 956 -0.44 0.46 2.28
N ALA A 957 -0.52 0.24 0.96
CA ALA A 957 -0.35 -1.10 0.40
C ALA A 957 1.08 -1.61 0.66
N LEU A 958 2.13 -0.82 0.48
CA LEU A 958 3.51 -1.21 0.79
C LEU A 958 3.72 -1.44 2.30
N ASP A 959 3.27 -0.54 3.17
CA ASP A 959 3.25 -0.63 4.63
C ASP A 959 2.40 -1.82 5.09
N HIS A 960 1.35 -2.22 4.36
CA HIS A 960 0.61 -3.46 4.58
C HIS A 960 1.40 -4.67 4.09
N LEU A 961 2.06 -4.61 2.92
CA LEU A 961 3.01 -5.64 2.48
C LEU A 961 4.17 -5.80 3.50
N GLU A 962 4.60 -4.72 4.17
CA GLU A 962 5.64 -4.69 5.22
C GLU A 962 5.11 -4.95 6.65
N SER A 963 3.80 -4.91 6.90
CA SER A 963 3.19 -5.25 8.21
C SER A 963 2.36 -6.54 8.20
N VAL A 964 2.21 -7.17 7.03
CA VAL A 964 1.79 -8.56 6.85
C VAL A 964 3.05 -9.43 6.85
N PRO A 965 3.37 -10.20 7.92
CA PRO A 965 4.64 -10.95 8.07
C PRO A 965 4.84 -12.17 7.15
N GLU A 966 4.40 -12.05 5.90
CA GLU A 966 4.34 -13.07 4.86
C GLU A 966 4.46 -12.43 3.48
N LYS A 967 3.88 -11.24 3.31
CA LYS A 967 4.29 -10.32 2.24
C LYS A 967 5.54 -9.53 2.60
N LEU A 968 5.91 -9.51 3.88
CA LEU A 968 7.32 -9.39 4.27
C LEU A 968 8.15 -10.52 3.66
N SER A 969 7.70 -11.77 3.55
CA SER A 969 8.49 -12.79 2.80
C SER A 969 8.50 -12.57 1.27
N LEU A 970 7.72 -11.61 0.75
CA LEU A 970 7.82 -11.10 -0.62
C LEU A 970 8.62 -9.79 -0.73
N LEU A 971 8.70 -8.97 0.33
CA LEU A 971 9.48 -7.73 0.37
C LEU A 971 10.89 -7.91 0.94
N ASP A 972 11.03 -8.65 2.04
CA ASP A 972 12.23 -9.41 2.35
C ASP A 972 12.49 -10.46 1.26
N GLY A 973 11.49 -10.95 0.53
CA GLY A 973 11.70 -11.72 -0.71
C GLY A 973 12.33 -10.90 -1.85
N MET A 974 12.03 -9.60 -1.95
CA MET A 974 12.68 -8.68 -2.87
C MET A 974 14.03 -8.18 -2.35
N LYS A 975 14.22 -8.09 -1.02
CA LYS A 975 15.54 -7.89 -0.41
C LYS A 975 16.39 -9.13 -0.63
N ASP A 976 15.91 -10.34 -0.36
CA ASP A 976 16.54 -11.62 -0.68
C ASP A 976 16.76 -11.80 -2.19
N LEU A 977 15.98 -11.22 -3.08
CA LEU A 977 16.30 -11.18 -4.52
C LEU A 977 17.40 -10.16 -4.85
N ASN A 978 17.47 -9.03 -4.14
CA ASN A 978 18.56 -8.06 -4.22
C ASN A 978 19.84 -8.52 -3.51
N ASP A 979 19.73 -9.31 -2.45
CA ASP A 979 20.79 -9.82 -1.59
C ASP A 979 21.27 -11.18 -2.12
N SER A 980 20.39 -12.00 -2.72
CA SER A 980 20.79 -13.06 -3.65
C SER A 980 21.39 -12.47 -4.92
N ARG A 981 20.99 -11.28 -5.37
CA ARG A 981 21.66 -10.60 -6.49
C ARG A 981 23.03 -10.08 -6.08
N LEU A 982 23.19 -9.44 -4.91
CA LEU A 982 24.48 -9.02 -4.36
C LEU A 982 25.38 -10.23 -4.05
N GLN A 983 24.84 -11.29 -3.44
CA GLN A 983 25.55 -12.56 -3.24
C GLN A 983 25.88 -13.24 -4.58
N ARG A 984 25.09 -13.07 -5.64
CA ARG A 984 25.38 -13.62 -6.97
C ARG A 984 26.40 -12.78 -7.71
N GLU A 985 26.32 -11.45 -7.66
CA GLU A 985 27.32 -10.52 -8.17
C GLU A 985 28.66 -10.75 -7.44
N VAL A 986 28.65 -10.93 -6.11
CA VAL A 986 29.85 -11.30 -5.36
C VAL A 986 30.29 -12.75 -5.58
N MET A 987 29.38 -13.72 -5.74
CA MET A 987 29.80 -15.07 -6.10
C MET A 987 30.36 -15.09 -7.53
N GLU A 988 29.89 -14.23 -8.43
CA GLU A 988 30.47 -13.99 -9.75
C GLU A 988 31.83 -13.28 -9.66
N GLU A 989 32.03 -12.34 -8.72
CA GLU A 989 33.35 -11.78 -8.38
C GLU A 989 34.28 -12.84 -7.78
N ARG A 990 33.81 -13.67 -6.84
CA ARG A 990 34.56 -14.81 -6.28
C ARG A 990 34.85 -15.85 -7.36
N TYR A 991 33.94 -16.10 -8.31
CA TYR A 991 34.19 -16.94 -9.49
C TYR A 991 35.05 -16.24 -10.55
N ALA A 992 35.15 -14.91 -10.57
CA ALA A 992 36.11 -14.18 -11.39
C ALA A 992 37.50 -14.28 -10.76
N GLN A 993 37.63 -14.03 -9.46
CA GLN A 993 38.84 -14.26 -8.66
C GLN A 993 39.27 -15.73 -8.71
N TYR A 994 38.37 -16.71 -8.61
CA TYR A 994 38.72 -18.12 -8.79
C TYR A 994 39.07 -18.46 -10.24
N ARG A 995 38.49 -17.80 -11.25
CA ARG A 995 38.95 -17.94 -12.66
C ARG A 995 40.29 -17.25 -12.90
N GLU A 996 40.64 -16.21 -12.16
CA GLU A 996 41.94 -15.53 -12.19
C GLU A 996 42.99 -16.31 -11.39
N ILE A 997 42.62 -16.95 -10.28
CA ILE A 997 43.47 -17.88 -9.52
C ILE A 997 43.68 -19.17 -10.32
N VAL A 998 42.64 -19.78 -10.90
CA VAL A 998 42.79 -20.94 -11.79
C VAL A 998 43.53 -20.54 -13.07
N GLY A 999 43.27 -19.36 -13.64
CA GLY A 999 43.96 -18.84 -14.80
C GLY A 999 45.43 -18.55 -14.52
N SER A 1000 45.77 -17.99 -13.36
CA SER A 1000 47.17 -17.76 -12.94
C SER A 1000 47.86 -19.03 -12.46
N LEU A 1001 47.15 -20.03 -11.92
CA LEU A 1001 47.68 -21.38 -11.67
C LEU A 1001 47.88 -22.15 -12.98
N GLN A 1002 47.03 -21.95 -13.99
CA GLN A 1002 47.24 -22.46 -15.35
C GLN A 1002 48.41 -21.74 -16.01
N GLN A 1003 48.53 -20.41 -15.87
CA GLN A 1003 49.69 -19.63 -16.34
C GLN A 1003 50.97 -20.07 -15.63
N GLN A 1004 50.94 -20.32 -14.32
CA GLN A 1004 52.07 -20.86 -13.55
C GLN A 1004 52.37 -22.32 -13.92
N LEU A 1005 51.37 -23.13 -14.27
CA LEU A 1005 51.57 -24.48 -14.77
C LEU A 1005 52.18 -24.46 -16.17
N GLU A 1006 51.74 -23.58 -17.06
CA GLU A 1006 52.34 -23.34 -18.38
C GLU A 1006 53.73 -22.72 -18.28
N ASP A 1007 53.97 -21.81 -17.33
CA ASP A 1007 55.30 -21.28 -17.02
C ASP A 1007 56.18 -22.34 -16.39
N SER A 1008 55.66 -23.25 -15.57
CA SER A 1008 56.42 -24.39 -15.06
C SER A 1008 56.72 -25.39 -16.18
N LYS A 1009 55.79 -25.61 -17.12
CA LYS A 1009 56.02 -26.43 -18.33
C LYS A 1009 57.04 -25.76 -19.25
N ARG A 1010 56.95 -24.45 -19.48
CA ARG A 1010 57.94 -23.66 -20.24
C ARG A 1010 59.29 -23.68 -19.55
N ARG A 1011 59.38 -23.39 -18.26
CA ARG A 1011 60.62 -23.50 -17.47
C ARG A 1011 61.15 -24.93 -17.44
N ILE A 1012 60.32 -25.97 -17.42
CA ILE A 1012 60.76 -27.38 -17.53
C ILE A 1012 61.22 -27.69 -18.96
N GLN A 1013 60.63 -27.08 -19.99
CA GLN A 1013 61.07 -27.20 -21.39
C GLN A 1013 62.41 -26.49 -21.59
N GLU A 1014 62.55 -25.26 -21.08
CA GLU A 1014 63.77 -24.47 -21.01
C GLU A 1014 64.83 -25.19 -20.19
N TYR A 1015 64.51 -25.76 -19.02
CA TYR A 1015 65.44 -26.55 -18.21
C TYR A 1015 65.73 -27.93 -18.84
N ARG A 1016 64.89 -28.44 -19.75
CA ARG A 1016 65.20 -29.62 -20.59
C ARG A 1016 66.11 -29.23 -21.74
N GLU A 1017 65.95 -28.05 -22.34
CA GLU A 1017 66.86 -27.53 -23.36
C GLU A 1017 68.19 -27.08 -22.76
N GLU A 1018 68.19 -26.45 -21.60
CA GLU A 1018 69.36 -26.10 -20.82
C GLU A 1018 70.00 -27.34 -20.23
N LYS A 1019 69.24 -28.34 -19.80
CA LYS A 1019 69.80 -29.67 -19.52
C LYS A 1019 70.34 -30.34 -20.79
N LEU A 1020 69.76 -30.18 -21.98
CA LEU A 1020 70.38 -30.68 -23.22
C LEU A 1020 71.66 -29.91 -23.56
N LYS A 1021 71.68 -28.58 -23.39
CA LYS A 1021 72.88 -27.73 -23.55
C LYS A 1021 73.94 -28.10 -22.49
N ALA A 1022 73.53 -28.38 -21.25
CA ALA A 1022 74.37 -28.74 -20.12
C ALA A 1022 74.77 -30.21 -20.08
N ASP A 1023 74.02 -31.13 -20.70
CA ASP A 1023 74.38 -32.54 -20.93
C ASP A 1023 75.27 -32.65 -22.18
N VAL A 1024 75.18 -31.72 -23.14
CA VAL A 1024 76.21 -31.54 -24.18
C VAL A 1024 77.50 -30.96 -23.59
N GLN A 1025 77.41 -30.02 -22.63
CA GLN A 1025 78.57 -29.55 -21.88
C GLN A 1025 79.07 -30.58 -20.85
N SER A 1026 78.20 -31.40 -20.27
CA SER A 1026 78.57 -32.46 -19.32
C SER A 1026 79.01 -33.73 -20.05
N ALA A 1027 78.65 -33.97 -21.30
CA ALA A 1027 79.34 -34.95 -22.14
C ALA A 1027 80.78 -34.49 -22.41
N ARG A 1028 81.00 -33.17 -22.59
CA ARG A 1028 82.34 -32.59 -22.67
C ARG A 1028 83.11 -32.61 -21.34
N LEU A 1029 82.46 -32.46 -20.18
CA LEU A 1029 83.12 -32.43 -18.86
C LEU A 1029 83.21 -33.81 -18.17
N SER A 1030 82.26 -34.73 -18.39
CA SER A 1030 82.32 -36.10 -17.88
C SER A 1030 83.27 -36.99 -18.68
N ALA A 1031 83.59 -36.61 -19.92
CA ALA A 1031 84.78 -37.10 -20.63
C ALA A 1031 86.11 -36.68 -19.94
N LEU A 1032 86.08 -35.69 -19.04
CA LEU A 1032 87.25 -35.18 -18.31
C LEU A 1032 87.26 -35.56 -16.82
N SER A 1033 86.11 -35.91 -16.21
CA SER A 1033 86.00 -36.19 -14.76
C SER A 1033 85.93 -37.67 -14.37
N ALA A 1034 85.84 -38.60 -15.31
CA ALA A 1034 85.69 -40.05 -15.08
C ALA A 1034 86.96 -40.77 -14.51
N SER A 1035 87.80 -40.05 -13.76
CA SER A 1035 89.07 -40.53 -13.20
C SER A 1035 89.02 -40.79 -11.68
N LEU A 1036 88.29 -39.99 -10.89
CA LEU A 1036 88.48 -39.87 -9.42
C LEU A 1036 87.22 -40.08 -8.53
N ARG A 1037 86.68 -41.28 -8.67
CA ARG A 1037 85.89 -42.14 -7.73
C ARG A 1037 86.59 -42.25 -6.33
N GLY A 1038 86.00 -42.53 -5.14
CA GLY A 1038 84.64 -42.82 -4.61
C GLY A 1038 84.65 -43.18 -3.07
N ASN A 1039 83.61 -43.88 -2.53
CA ASN A 1039 83.51 -44.53 -1.17
C ASN A 1039 83.33 -43.60 0.08
N ASN A 1040 83.03 -43.97 1.36
CA ASN A 1040 82.69 -45.18 2.19
C ASN A 1040 81.46 -44.82 3.11
N TYR A 1041 80.68 -45.61 3.90
CA TYR A 1041 80.55 -47.02 4.36
C TYR A 1041 80.89 -47.38 5.86
N PHE A 1042 79.90 -48.04 6.53
CA PHE A 1042 79.84 -48.96 7.71
C PHE A 1042 79.74 -48.59 9.25
N LEU A 1043 78.48 -48.38 9.70
CA LEU A 1043 77.69 -49.00 10.83
C LEU A 1043 78.11 -49.10 12.34
N SER A 1044 77.25 -48.46 13.19
CA SER A 1044 76.35 -49.05 14.23
C SER A 1044 76.74 -49.38 15.71
N SER A 1045 75.69 -49.28 16.57
CA SER A 1045 75.50 -49.78 17.97
C SER A 1045 76.07 -48.89 19.11
N SER A 1046 75.51 -48.82 20.34
CA SER A 1046 74.36 -49.51 20.96
C SER A 1046 73.81 -48.82 22.23
N LEU A 1047 72.63 -49.28 22.69
CA LEU A 1047 72.13 -49.38 24.09
C LEU A 1047 71.58 -48.17 24.92
N HIS A 1048 70.66 -48.61 25.81
CA HIS A 1048 69.87 -48.00 26.91
C HIS A 1048 70.69 -47.80 28.23
N PRO A 1049 70.13 -47.40 29.42
CA PRO A 1049 68.76 -46.91 29.77
C PRO A 1049 68.69 -45.73 30.82
N ASP A 1050 67.45 -45.38 31.22
CA ASP A 1050 66.93 -45.25 32.61
C ASP A 1050 66.90 -43.98 33.51
N THR A 1051 65.76 -43.94 34.24
CA THR A 1051 65.43 -43.35 35.56
C THR A 1051 65.29 -41.82 35.85
N ASN A 1052 64.06 -41.50 36.25
CA ASN A 1052 63.66 -40.70 37.43
C ASN A 1052 63.67 -39.16 37.47
N SER A 1053 62.82 -38.68 38.39
CA SER A 1053 62.42 -37.30 38.73
C SER A 1053 62.82 -37.02 40.22
N PRO A 1054 62.31 -36.02 40.99
CA PRO A 1054 61.46 -34.85 40.69
C PRO A 1054 61.99 -33.53 41.33
N VAL A 1055 61.15 -32.46 41.35
CA VAL A 1055 61.03 -31.34 42.34
C VAL A 1055 60.48 -30.10 41.59
N LYS A 1056 59.48 -29.27 41.97
CA LYS A 1056 58.54 -29.07 43.12
C LYS A 1056 58.70 -27.63 43.68
N ARG A 1057 57.57 -26.89 43.78
CA ARG A 1057 57.44 -25.47 44.26
C ARG A 1057 57.95 -24.43 43.23
N GLY A 1058 57.27 -23.33 42.89
CA GLY A 1058 55.87 -22.92 43.11
C GLY A 1058 55.70 -21.64 43.95
N GLN A 1059 55.15 -20.56 43.35
CA GLN A 1059 54.59 -19.39 44.03
C GLN A 1059 53.74 -18.51 43.07
N SER A 1060 52.60 -18.04 43.55
CA SER A 1060 51.70 -16.99 43.02
C SER A 1060 51.69 -15.81 44.06
N PRO A 1061 50.93 -14.70 43.94
CA PRO A 1061 49.87 -14.26 43.00
C PRO A 1061 50.31 -13.03 42.15
N THR A 1062 49.57 -11.98 41.73
CA THR A 1062 48.28 -11.36 42.13
C THR A 1062 47.76 -10.37 41.05
N PHE A 1063 46.53 -9.85 41.24
CA PHE A 1063 45.93 -8.64 40.64
C PHE A 1063 45.61 -8.60 39.12
N GLU A 1064 44.40 -9.05 38.78
CA GLU A 1064 43.24 -8.18 38.48
C GLU A 1064 43.49 -6.70 38.09
N ILE A 1065 42.90 -6.23 36.97
CA ILE A 1065 42.15 -4.95 36.77
C ILE A 1065 42.03 -4.58 35.25
N MET A 1066 40.79 -4.27 34.82
CA MET A 1066 40.27 -3.19 33.92
C MET A 1066 41.23 -2.39 32.96
N LYS A 1067 40.84 -1.76 31.83
CA LYS A 1067 39.55 -1.51 31.11
C LYS A 1067 39.82 -0.72 29.79
N ASP A 1068 38.79 -0.57 28.94
CA ASP A 1068 38.49 0.64 28.08
C ASP A 1068 39.56 1.07 27.01
N HIS A 1069 39.31 1.85 25.94
CA HIS A 1069 38.15 2.45 25.24
C HIS A 1069 38.50 2.48 23.71
N THR A 1070 37.62 2.12 22.76
CA THR A 1070 36.55 2.93 22.10
C THR A 1070 37.03 3.92 21.02
N LEU A 1071 36.23 4.08 19.94
CA LEU A 1071 36.38 4.94 18.72
C LEU A 1071 37.33 4.39 17.62
N GLY A 1072 36.99 4.42 16.32
CA GLY A 1072 35.68 4.66 15.68
C GLY A 1072 35.74 5.00 14.18
N ILE A 1073 34.56 4.99 13.53
CA ILE A 1073 34.18 5.70 12.27
C ILE A 1073 34.53 5.05 10.89
N ALA A 1074 33.48 4.99 10.04
CA ALA A 1074 33.42 4.99 8.56
C ALA A 1074 33.68 3.73 7.68
N ARG A 1075 32.55 3.16 7.22
CA ARG A 1075 32.12 2.98 5.81
C ARG A 1075 32.67 1.84 4.91
N SER A 1076 31.84 1.59 3.89
CA SER A 1076 32.05 0.89 2.60
C SER A 1076 32.33 -0.62 2.60
N GLU A 1077 31.24 -1.34 2.30
CA GLU A 1077 31.10 -2.24 1.14
C GLU A 1077 31.64 -3.68 1.17
N ALA A 1078 30.68 -4.58 0.86
CA ALA A 1078 30.78 -5.83 0.10
C ALA A 1078 31.35 -7.13 0.71
N ALA A 1079 30.73 -8.22 0.25
CA ALA A 1079 31.32 -9.52 -0.10
C ALA A 1079 31.85 -10.49 0.99
N SER A 1080 31.07 -11.41 1.56
CA SER A 1080 29.65 -11.82 1.42
C SER A 1080 29.19 -12.32 2.78
#